data_AF-C0W8G1-F1
#
_entry.id   AF-C0W8G1-F1
#
_cell.length_a   1.000
_cell.length_b   1.000
_cell.length_c   1.000
_cell.angle_alpha   90.00
_cell.angle_beta   90.00
_cell.angle_gamma   90.00
#
_symmetry.space_group_name_H-M   'P 1'
#
loop_
_entity.id
_entity.type
_entity.pdbx_description
1 polymer ?
#
loop_
_entity_poly.entity_id
_entity_poly.type
_entity_poly.pdbx_seq_one_letter_code
_entity_poly.pdbx_strand_id
1 'polypeptide(L)'
;PDADSSFRARRMAQLRSWAAFSSRPLPALLLWFLVLGLGRGAWRLLTKDPALARDELAAAAATLRSARRLRRDRRRLGSRATVSRSVLAELYLPASEIRAVRRDRARQARERAARAAAPSELELRELAGLARRRRRVLGVVLLLTLALALVATSHVLTTRALTGGALASLDSGWRQLWDAAWSTWNQAGDGYAGTLSPFLAMLALPLAVASMLGISGDLAVHVLLVAALPLAAAGAWYAAGTITRRTSLRAWAALVWATTPTLLLALGQGRLAPLVVHLALPWAATALARAIGADRRDVILSGLVGARHVSEAERAELDRFASETVESLAHLGEDADREPDTDRESDAEAADAARAEDAAQAEDSGVLAADSEDSGGAQPGDDAAEPSPASQASPSPSHGPSNGPVDDDPATPVLDDTQGVLVSAQTTRGAAVRAAATEQYGNGSPTAAAVAGLLLSLVVAAAPATALVILPALVLLILVSPRRLARLALTVVPVAVTALPALWHAVRIVQELGGLAAWRQGLRYLLTDPGAPVAAPTPGGLELALGLPVSLEALTEGSVHAVVASMVLLFALAVLPVLALSGLLVSGVRGHRARAGVLIAVCGLVLAALAVRHVTAIGTAVDGTGSLLVTGWPGPGLSLMLAGLLTSALAGADAARATLVRHHFGWRHLTVAGLGCAALLAPLVLGVAWAAAVLSSSGTGSQALVMALRPASQQIPVIAAEMERSSAAGRVLVLTSTSEGMSVSLWRGDGTRLLDTTPDVLAA
;
A
#
# COMPACT_ATOMS: atom_id res chain seq x y z
N PRO A 1 30.88 16.98 2.94
CA PRO A 1 29.76 17.94 3.03
C PRO A 1 28.55 17.42 2.25
N ASP A 2 27.38 17.42 2.88
CA ASP A 2 26.17 16.80 2.31
C ASP A 2 25.69 17.59 1.07
N ALA A 3 25.78 16.97 -0.11
CA ALA A 3 25.60 17.66 -1.39
C ALA A 3 24.18 18.23 -1.56
N ASP A 4 23.19 17.62 -0.94
CA ASP A 4 21.79 18.00 -1.08
C ASP A 4 21.46 19.28 -0.31
N SER A 5 22.07 19.50 0.85
CA SER A 5 21.87 20.71 1.67
C SER A 5 22.23 22.01 0.92
N SER A 6 23.24 21.94 0.05
CA SER A 6 23.73 23.09 -0.73
C SER A 6 23.09 23.22 -2.11
N PHE A 7 22.20 22.30 -2.50
CA PHE A 7 21.69 22.20 -3.88
C PHE A 7 20.98 23.48 -4.32
N ARG A 8 20.06 24.01 -3.50
CA ARG A 8 19.33 25.26 -3.81
C ARG A 8 20.27 26.44 -4.06
N ALA A 9 21.27 26.61 -3.20
CA ALA A 9 22.25 27.70 -3.32
C ALA A 9 23.07 27.58 -4.60
N ARG A 10 23.59 26.38 -4.89
CA ARG A 10 24.34 26.09 -6.13
C ARG A 10 23.49 26.33 -7.37
N ARG A 11 22.23 25.90 -7.35
CA ARG A 11 21.31 26.07 -8.48
C ARG A 11 20.95 27.54 -8.72
N MET A 12 20.69 28.28 -7.66
CA MET A 12 20.45 29.72 -7.73
C MET A 12 21.68 30.47 -8.26
N ALA A 13 22.89 30.12 -7.80
CA ALA A 13 24.14 30.68 -8.32
C ALA A 13 24.31 30.40 -9.81
N GLN A 14 24.02 29.16 -10.26
CA GLN A 14 24.09 28.77 -11.67
C GLN A 14 23.12 29.57 -12.55
N LEU A 15 21.86 29.75 -12.11
CA LEU A 15 20.88 30.53 -12.87
C LEU A 15 21.25 32.01 -12.90
N ARG A 16 21.73 32.58 -11.78
CA ARG A 16 22.19 33.96 -11.72
C ARG A 16 23.41 34.22 -12.59
N SER A 17 24.41 33.35 -12.57
CA SER A 17 25.60 33.47 -13.42
C SER A 17 25.23 33.38 -14.89
N TRP A 18 24.40 32.39 -15.26
CA TRP A 18 23.94 32.25 -16.64
C TRP A 18 23.20 33.49 -17.14
N ALA A 19 22.32 34.06 -16.30
CA ALA A 19 21.60 35.26 -16.66
C ALA A 19 22.49 36.53 -16.69
N ALA A 20 23.50 36.64 -15.82
CA ALA A 20 24.43 37.76 -15.85
C ALA A 20 25.29 37.76 -17.13
N PHE A 21 25.80 36.60 -17.54
CA PHE A 21 26.72 36.48 -18.68
C PHE A 21 26.04 36.31 -20.05
N SER A 22 24.78 35.87 -20.13
CA SER A 22 24.09 35.71 -21.42
C SER A 22 23.88 37.06 -22.14
N SER A 23 23.83 37.07 -23.47
CA SER A 23 23.47 38.23 -24.31
C SER A 23 21.96 38.34 -24.60
N ARG A 24 21.18 37.29 -24.31
CA ARG A 24 19.74 37.25 -24.64
C ARG A 24 18.91 38.21 -23.78
N PRO A 25 17.76 38.71 -24.30
CA PRO A 25 16.89 39.61 -23.55
C PRO A 25 16.49 38.99 -22.20
N LEU A 26 16.68 39.76 -21.13
CA LEU A 26 16.43 39.32 -19.75
C LEU A 26 15.01 38.74 -19.54
N PRO A 27 13.91 39.36 -20.02
CA PRO A 27 12.57 38.83 -19.77
C PRO A 27 12.36 37.44 -20.40
N ALA A 28 12.82 37.24 -21.65
CA ALA A 28 12.72 35.95 -22.32
C ALA A 28 13.53 34.86 -21.59
N LEU A 29 14.70 35.22 -21.06
CA LEU A 29 15.57 34.31 -20.32
C LEU A 29 14.99 33.94 -18.94
N LEU A 30 14.35 34.90 -18.24
CA LEU A 30 13.63 34.63 -16.99
C LEU A 30 12.40 33.75 -17.21
N LEU A 31 11.65 33.98 -18.28
CA LEU A 31 10.53 33.12 -18.69
C LEU A 31 11.04 31.70 -18.98
N TRP A 32 12.15 31.58 -19.72
CA TRP A 32 12.80 30.30 -20.00
C TRP A 32 13.24 29.57 -18.72
N PHE A 33 13.76 30.29 -17.72
CA PHE A 33 14.14 29.71 -16.43
C PHE A 33 12.94 29.21 -15.63
N LEU A 34 11.80 29.91 -15.72
CA LEU A 34 10.55 29.46 -15.12
C LEU A 34 10.09 28.15 -15.76
N VAL A 35 10.01 28.10 -17.10
CA VAL A 35 9.60 26.90 -17.84
C VAL A 35 10.55 25.72 -17.57
N LEU A 36 11.87 25.94 -17.61
CA LEU A 36 12.86 24.91 -17.27
C LEU A 36 12.79 24.49 -15.80
N GLY A 37 12.56 25.43 -14.89
CA GLY A 37 12.40 25.14 -13.46
C GLY A 37 11.19 24.25 -13.20
N LEU A 38 10.05 24.56 -13.85
CA LEU A 38 8.84 23.75 -13.81
C LEU A 38 9.08 22.36 -14.41
N GLY A 39 9.66 22.27 -15.61
CA GLY A 39 9.95 21.01 -16.27
C GLY A 39 10.94 20.13 -15.49
N ARG A 40 12.01 20.71 -14.94
CA ARG A 40 12.98 19.97 -14.10
C ARG A 40 12.40 19.61 -12.74
N GLY A 41 11.58 20.48 -12.14
CA GLY A 41 10.85 20.19 -10.91
C GLY A 41 9.90 19.01 -11.10
N ALA A 42 9.14 19.00 -12.20
CA ALA A 42 8.29 17.88 -12.60
C ALA A 42 9.11 16.60 -12.84
N TRP A 43 10.23 16.69 -13.55
CA TRP A 43 11.13 15.56 -13.76
C TRP A 43 11.69 15.01 -12.45
N ARG A 44 12.06 15.87 -11.49
CA ARG A 44 12.53 15.47 -10.16
C ARG A 44 11.44 14.77 -9.35
N LEU A 45 10.19 15.22 -9.45
CA LEU A 45 9.05 14.54 -8.85
C LEU A 45 8.87 13.14 -9.46
N LEU A 46 8.97 13.02 -10.79
CA LEU A 46 8.94 11.75 -11.52
C LEU A 46 10.08 10.81 -11.10
N THR A 47 11.30 11.33 -10.90
CA THR A 47 12.45 10.55 -10.41
C THR A 47 12.48 10.36 -8.88
N LYS A 48 11.41 10.72 -8.17
CA LYS A 48 11.20 10.51 -6.72
C LYS A 48 12.10 11.35 -5.79
N ASP A 49 12.54 12.52 -6.22
CA ASP A 49 13.34 13.49 -5.44
C ASP A 49 12.53 14.77 -5.10
N PRO A 50 11.54 14.73 -4.19
CA PRO A 50 10.65 15.88 -3.96
C PRO A 50 11.35 17.07 -3.30
N ALA A 51 12.36 16.83 -2.45
CA ALA A 51 13.14 17.90 -1.83
C ALA A 51 13.91 18.73 -2.88
N LEU A 52 14.58 18.04 -3.80
CA LEU A 52 15.30 18.69 -4.90
C LEU A 52 14.35 19.35 -5.91
N ALA A 53 13.14 18.81 -6.10
CA ALA A 53 12.10 19.46 -6.89
C ALA A 53 11.68 20.81 -6.28
N ARG A 54 11.43 20.84 -4.96
CA ARG A 54 11.15 22.09 -4.23
C ARG A 54 12.30 23.08 -4.37
N ASP A 55 13.54 22.62 -4.25
CA ASP A 55 14.71 23.48 -4.36
C ASP A 55 14.96 24.01 -5.78
N GLU A 56 14.68 23.23 -6.82
CA GLU A 56 14.69 23.70 -8.23
C GLU A 56 13.66 24.83 -8.43
N LEU A 57 12.41 24.61 -7.97
CA LEU A 57 11.35 25.63 -8.07
C LEU A 57 11.67 26.88 -7.24
N ALA A 58 12.18 26.70 -6.02
CA ALA A 58 12.59 27.80 -5.15
C ALA A 58 13.76 28.59 -5.73
N ALA A 59 14.73 27.93 -6.37
CA ALA A 59 15.83 28.58 -7.07
C ALA A 59 15.33 29.37 -8.28
N ALA A 60 14.44 28.81 -9.10
CA ALA A 60 13.81 29.50 -10.21
C ALA A 60 13.05 30.75 -9.73
N ALA A 61 12.15 30.61 -8.75
CA ALA A 61 11.40 31.73 -8.18
C ALA A 61 12.31 32.81 -7.57
N ALA A 62 13.38 32.42 -6.85
CA ALA A 62 14.34 33.36 -6.31
C ALA A 62 15.09 34.13 -7.40
N THR A 63 15.41 33.49 -8.53
CA THR A 63 16.05 34.16 -9.67
C THR A 63 15.12 35.16 -10.36
N LEU A 64 13.83 34.80 -10.53
CA LEU A 64 12.81 35.71 -11.07
C LEU A 64 12.66 36.96 -10.20
N ARG A 65 12.61 36.82 -8.87
CA ARG A 65 12.54 37.97 -7.94
C ARG A 65 13.79 38.87 -8.00
N SER A 66 14.95 38.32 -8.39
CA SER A 66 16.19 39.08 -8.51
C SER A 66 16.37 39.84 -9.84
N ALA A 67 15.35 39.91 -10.70
CA ALA A 67 15.44 40.52 -12.03
C ALA A 67 16.05 41.94 -12.05
N ARG A 68 15.72 42.79 -11.07
CA ARG A 68 16.28 44.15 -10.95
C ARG A 68 17.79 44.14 -10.68
N ARG A 69 18.26 43.22 -9.82
CA ARG A 69 19.69 43.05 -9.51
C ARG A 69 20.43 42.55 -10.74
N LEU A 70 19.91 41.51 -11.41
CA LEU A 70 20.50 40.99 -12.66
C LEU A 70 20.64 42.07 -13.76
N ARG A 71 19.66 42.98 -13.87
CA ARG A 71 19.74 44.10 -14.82
C ARG A 71 20.88 45.06 -14.47
N ARG A 72 21.11 45.34 -13.18
CA ARG A 72 22.25 46.16 -12.71
C ARG A 72 23.58 45.43 -12.94
N ASP A 73 23.64 44.14 -12.64
CA ASP A 73 24.84 43.31 -12.81
C ASP A 73 25.24 43.25 -14.29
N ARG A 74 24.28 43.06 -15.21
CA ARG A 74 24.50 43.13 -16.66
C ARG A 74 25.04 44.48 -17.12
N ARG A 75 24.49 45.60 -16.60
CA ARG A 75 24.97 46.95 -16.92
C ARG A 75 26.41 47.17 -16.44
N ARG A 76 26.72 46.75 -15.20
CA ARG A 76 28.08 46.84 -14.62
C ARG A 76 29.10 45.96 -15.34
N LEU A 77 28.70 44.76 -15.76
CA LEU A 77 29.55 43.87 -16.56
C LEU A 77 29.76 44.46 -17.96
N GLY A 78 28.72 45.03 -18.57
CA GLY A 78 28.82 45.70 -19.86
C GLY A 78 29.76 46.91 -19.83
N SER A 79 29.71 47.74 -18.79
CA SER A 79 30.59 48.90 -18.66
C SER A 79 32.06 48.55 -18.42
N ARG A 80 32.37 47.29 -18.10
CA ARG A 80 33.74 46.80 -17.82
C ARG A 80 34.23 45.79 -18.86
N ALA A 81 33.43 45.51 -19.89
CA ALA A 81 33.80 44.56 -20.93
C ALA A 81 34.81 45.22 -21.88
N THR A 82 36.10 44.89 -21.71
CA THR A 82 37.20 45.40 -22.55
C THR A 82 37.48 44.53 -23.77
N VAL A 83 37.12 43.24 -23.73
CA VAL A 83 37.34 42.25 -24.81
C VAL A 83 36.00 41.74 -25.34
N SER A 84 35.94 41.44 -26.63
CA SER A 84 34.75 40.85 -27.26
C SER A 84 34.45 39.46 -26.69
N ARG A 85 33.16 39.14 -26.56
CA ARG A 85 32.72 37.88 -25.95
C ARG A 85 33.06 36.64 -26.78
N SER A 86 33.35 36.80 -28.07
CA SER A 86 33.78 35.69 -28.94
C SER A 86 35.16 35.16 -28.53
N VAL A 87 36.10 36.04 -28.17
CA VAL A 87 37.44 35.66 -27.69
C VAL A 87 37.35 34.94 -26.34
N LEU A 88 36.50 35.42 -25.43
CA LEU A 88 36.23 34.72 -24.17
C LEU A 88 35.58 33.35 -24.38
N ALA A 89 34.77 33.18 -25.42
CA ALA A 89 34.10 31.92 -25.71
C ALA A 89 35.09 30.80 -26.08
N GLU A 90 36.25 31.13 -26.64
CA GLU A 90 37.32 30.17 -26.96
C GLU A 90 38.00 29.60 -25.70
N LEU A 91 38.00 30.35 -24.58
CA LEU A 91 38.46 29.84 -23.28
C LEU A 91 37.44 28.89 -22.62
N TYR A 92 36.20 28.82 -23.11
CA TYR A 92 35.17 27.94 -22.56
C TYR A 92 35.05 26.65 -23.36
N LEU A 93 34.90 25.54 -22.64
CA LEU A 93 34.55 24.26 -23.25
C LEU A 93 33.21 24.33 -23.98
N PRO A 94 33.09 23.76 -25.19
CA PRO A 94 31.84 23.74 -25.92
C PRO A 94 30.77 22.93 -25.16
N ALA A 95 29.50 23.32 -25.33
CA ALA A 95 28.39 22.70 -24.60
C ALA A 95 28.19 21.20 -24.94
N SER A 96 28.70 20.72 -26.08
CA SER A 96 28.75 19.29 -26.44
C SER A 96 29.65 18.51 -25.49
N GLU A 97 30.87 18.98 -25.25
CA GLU A 97 31.86 18.34 -24.36
C GLU A 97 31.42 18.39 -22.90
N ILE A 98 30.90 19.53 -22.42
CA ILE A 98 30.35 19.64 -21.06
C ILE A 98 29.22 18.61 -20.87
N ARG A 99 28.36 18.42 -21.89
CA ARG A 99 27.30 17.40 -21.86
C ARG A 99 27.85 15.98 -21.91
N ALA A 100 28.91 15.72 -22.67
CA ALA A 100 29.57 14.41 -22.73
C ALA A 100 30.19 14.03 -21.37
N VAL A 101 31.03 14.90 -20.80
CA VAL A 101 31.67 14.66 -19.49
C VAL A 101 30.64 14.50 -18.37
N ARG A 102 29.55 15.28 -18.39
CA ARG A 102 28.45 15.10 -17.42
C ARG A 102 27.73 13.77 -17.59
N ARG A 103 27.50 13.31 -18.82
CA ARG A 103 26.93 11.99 -19.10
C ARG A 103 27.85 10.88 -18.59
N ASP A 104 29.15 10.99 -18.81
CA ASP A 104 30.12 9.98 -18.39
C ASP A 104 30.29 9.95 -16.87
N ARG A 105 30.40 11.12 -16.20
CA ARG A 105 30.41 11.17 -14.72
C ARG A 105 29.13 10.60 -14.12
N ALA A 106 27.97 10.91 -14.71
CA ALA A 106 26.70 10.35 -14.24
C ALA A 106 26.65 8.83 -14.47
N ARG A 107 27.15 8.33 -15.60
CA ARG A 107 27.28 6.90 -15.87
C ARG A 107 28.20 6.22 -14.85
N GLN A 108 29.40 6.76 -14.63
CA GLN A 108 30.34 6.21 -13.66
C GLN A 108 29.80 6.24 -12.22
N ALA A 109 29.14 7.32 -11.81
CA ALA A 109 28.52 7.41 -10.49
C ALA A 109 27.39 6.37 -10.34
N ARG A 110 26.56 6.17 -11.37
CA ARG A 110 25.56 5.10 -11.41
C ARG A 110 26.20 3.72 -11.36
N GLU A 111 27.28 3.50 -12.09
CA GLU A 111 27.98 2.21 -12.07
C GLU A 111 28.65 1.95 -10.71
N ARG A 112 29.29 2.95 -10.09
CA ARG A 112 29.85 2.82 -8.73
C ARG A 112 28.76 2.54 -7.70
N ALA A 113 27.66 3.29 -7.73
CA ALA A 113 26.52 3.07 -6.84
C ALA A 113 25.86 1.71 -7.09
N ALA A 114 25.75 1.29 -8.36
CA ALA A 114 25.22 -0.02 -8.73
C ALA A 114 26.14 -1.16 -8.27
N ARG A 115 27.48 -1.00 -8.35
CA ARG A 115 28.45 -1.98 -7.84
C ARG A 115 28.43 -2.04 -6.30
N ALA A 116 28.39 -0.90 -5.63
CA ALA A 116 28.34 -0.84 -4.16
C ALA A 116 27.02 -1.38 -3.57
N ALA A 117 25.92 -1.28 -4.31
CA ALA A 117 24.61 -1.79 -3.91
C ALA A 117 24.24 -3.11 -4.62
N ALA A 118 25.16 -3.73 -5.35
CA ALA A 118 24.89 -4.98 -6.06
C ALA A 118 24.73 -6.11 -5.04
N PRO A 119 23.57 -6.77 -4.98
CA PRO A 119 23.41 -7.97 -4.16
C PRO A 119 24.36 -9.07 -4.65
N SER A 120 24.86 -9.90 -3.74
CA SER A 120 25.71 -11.04 -4.12
C SER A 120 24.95 -12.02 -5.05
N GLU A 121 25.65 -12.80 -5.87
CA GLU A 121 24.99 -13.78 -6.74
C GLU A 121 24.14 -14.79 -5.96
N LEU A 122 24.56 -15.12 -4.74
CA LEU A 122 23.82 -15.98 -3.82
C LEU A 122 22.51 -15.32 -3.38
N GLU A 123 22.56 -14.06 -2.94
CA GLU A 123 21.36 -13.28 -2.60
C GLU A 123 20.40 -13.16 -3.80
N LEU A 124 20.92 -12.95 -5.01
CA LEU A 124 20.10 -12.90 -6.22
C LEU A 124 19.39 -14.24 -6.48
N ARG A 125 20.08 -15.37 -6.34
CA ARG A 125 19.49 -16.71 -6.51
C ARG A 125 18.42 -17.01 -5.48
N GLU A 126 18.65 -16.66 -4.22
CA GLU A 126 17.67 -16.85 -3.15
C GLU A 126 16.46 -15.93 -3.31
N LEU A 127 16.67 -14.63 -3.62
CA LEU A 127 15.58 -13.70 -3.94
C LEU A 127 14.76 -14.18 -5.14
N ALA A 128 15.42 -14.74 -6.16
CA ALA A 128 14.73 -15.35 -7.30
C ALA A 128 13.94 -16.61 -6.89
N GLY A 129 14.46 -17.42 -5.95
CA GLY A 129 13.75 -18.54 -5.33
C GLY A 129 12.47 -18.09 -4.62
N LEU A 130 12.58 -17.09 -3.73
CA LEU A 130 11.45 -16.50 -3.02
C LEU A 130 10.44 -15.87 -3.99
N ALA A 131 10.92 -15.17 -5.03
CA ALA A 131 10.06 -14.60 -6.06
C ALA A 131 9.30 -15.67 -6.86
N ARG A 132 9.95 -16.78 -7.23
CA ARG A 132 9.29 -17.91 -7.90
C ARG A 132 8.21 -18.54 -7.02
N ARG A 133 8.52 -18.81 -5.75
CA ARG A 133 7.53 -19.35 -4.79
C ARG A 133 6.33 -18.41 -4.62
N ARG A 134 6.59 -17.11 -4.48
CA ARG A 134 5.55 -16.09 -4.39
C ARG A 134 4.67 -16.03 -5.64
N ARG A 135 5.25 -16.09 -6.85
CA ARG A 135 4.50 -16.11 -8.11
C ARG A 135 3.66 -17.38 -8.27
N ARG A 136 4.20 -18.55 -7.90
CA ARG A 136 3.46 -19.82 -7.93
C ARG A 136 2.25 -19.80 -7.00
N VAL A 137 2.44 -19.41 -5.74
CA VAL A 137 1.33 -19.35 -4.77
C VAL A 137 0.28 -18.31 -5.20
N LEU A 138 0.70 -17.15 -5.69
CA LEU A 138 -0.22 -16.17 -6.28
C LEU A 138 -1.00 -16.78 -7.47
N GLY A 139 -0.31 -17.47 -8.38
CA GLY A 139 -0.95 -18.13 -9.52
C GLY A 139 -2.00 -19.16 -9.09
N VAL A 140 -1.72 -19.98 -8.08
CA VAL A 140 -2.69 -20.93 -7.51
C VAL A 140 -3.90 -20.20 -6.91
N VAL A 141 -3.68 -19.15 -6.11
CA VAL A 141 -4.78 -18.37 -5.52
C VAL A 141 -5.66 -17.74 -6.59
N LEU A 142 -5.05 -17.13 -7.62
CA LEU A 142 -5.79 -16.52 -8.73
C LEU A 142 -6.54 -17.56 -9.56
N LEU A 143 -5.97 -18.74 -9.77
CA LEU A 143 -6.64 -19.83 -10.48
C LEU A 143 -7.85 -20.33 -9.69
N LEU A 144 -7.72 -20.50 -8.37
CA LEU A 144 -8.83 -20.91 -7.51
C LEU A 144 -9.98 -19.88 -7.50
N THR A 145 -9.66 -18.60 -7.36
CA THR A 145 -10.69 -17.54 -7.33
C THR A 145 -11.28 -17.27 -8.70
N LEU A 146 -10.52 -17.45 -9.78
CA LEU A 146 -11.04 -17.42 -11.15
C LEU A 146 -11.97 -18.61 -11.42
N ALA A 147 -11.59 -19.83 -11.03
CA ALA A 147 -12.44 -21.00 -11.18
C ALA A 147 -13.77 -20.80 -10.43
N LEU A 148 -13.70 -20.27 -9.20
CA LEU A 148 -14.88 -19.95 -8.41
C LEU A 148 -15.76 -18.90 -9.10
N ALA A 149 -15.16 -17.84 -9.64
CA ALA A 149 -15.89 -16.79 -10.37
C ALA A 149 -16.58 -17.33 -11.63
N LEU A 150 -15.88 -18.15 -12.41
CA LEU A 150 -16.41 -18.76 -13.65
C LEU A 150 -17.53 -19.74 -13.35
N VAL A 151 -17.41 -20.56 -12.30
CA VAL A 151 -18.49 -21.46 -11.88
C VAL A 151 -19.72 -20.65 -11.48
N ALA A 152 -19.55 -19.62 -10.65
CA ALA A 152 -20.65 -18.80 -10.19
C ALA A 152 -21.31 -17.97 -11.31
N THR A 153 -20.54 -17.46 -12.27
CA THR A 153 -21.06 -16.64 -13.38
C THR A 153 -21.38 -17.45 -14.64
N SER A 154 -21.26 -18.78 -14.56
CA SER A 154 -21.39 -19.70 -15.70
C SER A 154 -22.68 -19.51 -16.52
N HIS A 155 -23.81 -19.29 -15.83
CA HIS A 155 -25.13 -19.10 -16.44
C HIS A 155 -25.28 -17.78 -17.21
N VAL A 156 -24.37 -16.82 -17.01
CA VAL A 156 -24.43 -15.51 -17.66
C VAL A 156 -23.21 -15.21 -18.52
N LEU A 157 -22.19 -16.05 -18.48
CA LEU A 157 -20.88 -15.85 -19.14
C LEU A 157 -20.97 -15.65 -20.66
N THR A 158 -21.99 -16.20 -21.32
CA THR A 158 -22.16 -16.13 -22.78
C THR A 158 -22.87 -14.85 -23.25
N THR A 159 -23.33 -14.02 -22.33
CA THR A 159 -24.17 -12.85 -22.64
C THR A 159 -23.33 -11.57 -22.73
N ARG A 160 -23.79 -10.60 -23.53
CA ARG A 160 -23.11 -9.30 -23.68
C ARG A 160 -23.55 -8.25 -22.68
N ALA A 161 -24.72 -8.43 -22.08
CA ALA A 161 -25.31 -7.50 -21.13
C ALA A 161 -25.99 -8.27 -20.00
N LEU A 162 -25.99 -7.66 -18.82
CA LEU A 162 -26.49 -8.19 -17.56
C LEU A 162 -27.61 -7.28 -17.05
N THR A 163 -28.66 -7.88 -16.50
CA THR A 163 -29.72 -7.13 -15.81
C THR A 163 -30.11 -7.86 -14.52
N GLY A 164 -30.63 -7.14 -13.53
CA GLY A 164 -31.15 -7.71 -12.29
C GLY A 164 -30.49 -7.15 -11.03
N GLY A 165 -31.17 -7.31 -9.90
CA GLY A 165 -30.76 -6.73 -8.64
C GLY A 165 -30.59 -5.20 -8.73
N ALA A 166 -29.51 -4.70 -8.13
CA ALA A 166 -29.16 -3.29 -8.09
C ALA A 166 -28.39 -2.80 -9.34
N LEU A 167 -28.16 -3.68 -10.33
CA LEU A 167 -27.37 -3.35 -11.50
C LEU A 167 -28.16 -2.42 -12.44
N ALA A 168 -27.67 -1.19 -12.60
CA ALA A 168 -28.16 -0.24 -13.58
C ALA A 168 -27.28 -0.27 -14.84
N SER A 169 -27.88 -0.12 -16.02
CA SER A 169 -27.15 -0.12 -17.29
C SER A 169 -26.21 1.08 -17.41
N LEU A 170 -25.04 0.80 -17.97
CA LEU A 170 -23.96 1.72 -18.29
C LEU A 170 -23.80 1.90 -19.81
N ASP A 171 -24.82 1.56 -20.61
CA ASP A 171 -24.82 1.71 -22.07
C ASP A 171 -24.77 3.18 -22.55
N SER A 172 -24.72 4.15 -21.63
CA SER A 172 -24.40 5.53 -21.96
C SER A 172 -22.94 5.67 -22.41
N GLY A 173 -22.71 6.40 -23.50
CA GLY A 173 -21.36 6.70 -23.95
C GLY A 173 -20.55 7.44 -22.88
N TRP A 174 -19.25 7.18 -22.78
CA TRP A 174 -18.38 7.78 -21.76
C TRP A 174 -18.44 9.32 -21.72
N ARG A 175 -18.69 9.98 -22.87
CA ARG A 175 -18.87 11.43 -22.96
C ARG A 175 -20.09 11.90 -22.19
N GLN A 176 -21.20 11.17 -22.30
CA GLN A 176 -22.44 11.48 -21.59
C GLN A 176 -22.27 11.31 -20.08
N LEU A 177 -21.55 10.27 -19.63
CA LEU A 177 -21.17 10.10 -18.23
C LEU A 177 -20.28 11.25 -17.74
N TRP A 178 -19.31 11.67 -18.56
CA TRP A 178 -18.44 12.79 -18.24
C TRP A 178 -19.22 14.10 -18.12
N ASP A 179 -20.10 14.41 -19.07
CA ASP A 179 -20.90 15.63 -19.06
C ASP A 179 -21.91 15.62 -17.89
N ALA A 180 -22.54 14.47 -17.61
CA ALA A 180 -23.44 14.29 -16.48
C ALA A 180 -22.72 14.45 -15.13
N ALA A 181 -21.46 14.05 -15.02
CA ALA A 181 -20.67 14.19 -13.79
C ALA A 181 -20.50 15.65 -13.36
N TRP A 182 -20.46 16.58 -14.33
CA TRP A 182 -20.27 18.01 -14.10
C TRP A 182 -21.58 18.82 -14.21
N SER A 183 -22.70 18.16 -14.53
CA SER A 183 -24.01 18.80 -14.66
C SER A 183 -24.65 18.99 -13.30
N THR A 184 -25.25 20.16 -13.07
CA THR A 184 -26.13 20.41 -11.91
C THR A 184 -27.59 20.06 -12.20
N TRP A 185 -27.88 19.49 -13.37
CA TRP A 185 -29.20 19.06 -13.79
C TRP A 185 -29.15 17.60 -14.23
N ASN A 186 -29.96 16.75 -13.58
CA ASN A 186 -30.15 15.37 -13.98
C ASN A 186 -31.42 15.26 -14.82
N GLN A 187 -31.30 14.69 -16.01
CA GLN A 187 -32.42 14.50 -16.93
C GLN A 187 -33.30 13.28 -16.62
N ALA A 188 -33.10 12.62 -15.47
CA ALA A 188 -33.94 11.51 -14.99
C ALA A 188 -35.36 11.99 -14.72
N GLY A 189 -36.38 11.16 -15.00
CA GLY A 189 -37.78 11.55 -14.83
C GLY A 189 -38.14 12.83 -15.59
N ASP A 190 -38.86 13.75 -14.96
CA ASP A 190 -39.16 15.10 -15.44
C ASP A 190 -37.98 16.09 -15.28
N GLY A 191 -36.96 15.70 -14.53
CA GLY A 191 -35.69 16.40 -14.35
C GLY A 191 -35.48 16.83 -12.90
N TYR A 192 -34.34 16.45 -12.33
CA TYR A 192 -34.00 16.71 -10.94
C TYR A 192 -32.79 17.63 -10.84
N ALA A 193 -32.75 18.45 -9.79
CA ALA A 193 -31.52 19.14 -9.40
C ALA A 193 -30.45 18.09 -9.05
N GLY A 194 -29.32 18.13 -9.75
CA GLY A 194 -28.21 17.21 -9.55
C GLY A 194 -27.04 17.89 -8.86
N THR A 195 -26.24 17.10 -8.15
CA THR A 195 -24.94 17.53 -7.66
C THR A 195 -23.82 17.01 -8.55
N LEU A 196 -22.63 17.61 -8.43
CA LEU A 196 -21.45 17.08 -9.10
C LEU A 196 -21.20 15.65 -8.62
N SER A 197 -21.05 14.72 -9.55
CA SER A 197 -20.83 13.30 -9.24
C SER A 197 -19.43 12.85 -9.66
N PRO A 198 -18.44 12.89 -8.74
CA PRO A 198 -17.10 12.39 -9.00
C PRO A 198 -17.07 10.93 -9.43
N PHE A 199 -18.06 10.12 -9.02
CA PHE A 199 -18.15 8.72 -9.39
C PHE A 199 -18.34 8.55 -10.91
N LEU A 200 -19.27 9.30 -11.50
CA LEU A 200 -19.51 9.26 -12.94
C LEU A 200 -18.27 9.72 -13.73
N ALA A 201 -17.58 10.78 -13.26
CA ALA A 201 -16.33 11.25 -13.88
C ALA A 201 -15.22 10.18 -13.82
N MET A 202 -15.12 9.47 -12.70
CA MET A 202 -14.13 8.40 -12.51
C MET A 202 -14.44 7.14 -13.31
N LEU A 203 -15.71 6.81 -13.54
CA LEU A 203 -16.13 5.72 -14.42
C LEU A 203 -15.99 6.06 -15.91
N ALA A 204 -16.20 7.32 -16.28
CA ALA A 204 -16.07 7.78 -17.67
C ALA A 204 -14.66 7.53 -18.24
N LEU A 205 -13.61 7.62 -17.42
CA LEU A 205 -12.23 7.45 -17.87
C LEU A 205 -11.87 6.01 -18.31
N PRO A 206 -12.06 4.96 -17.49
CA PRO A 206 -11.87 3.58 -17.96
C PRO A 206 -12.83 3.22 -19.08
N LEU A 207 -14.05 3.76 -19.07
CA LEU A 207 -15.00 3.53 -20.16
C LEU A 207 -14.57 4.21 -21.47
N ALA A 208 -13.93 5.38 -21.42
CA ALA A 208 -13.35 6.02 -22.58
C ALA A 208 -12.29 5.10 -23.21
N VAL A 209 -11.40 4.53 -22.39
CA VAL A 209 -10.38 3.56 -22.86
C VAL A 209 -11.04 2.29 -23.43
N ALA A 210 -12.05 1.74 -22.75
CA ALA A 210 -12.78 0.57 -23.21
C ALA A 210 -13.50 0.82 -24.55
N SER A 211 -14.09 2.00 -24.71
CA SER A 211 -14.77 2.40 -25.96
C SER A 211 -13.82 2.50 -27.15
N MET A 212 -12.54 2.87 -26.92
CA MET A 212 -11.51 2.87 -27.98
C MET A 212 -11.18 1.45 -28.46
N LEU A 213 -11.45 0.43 -27.64
CA LEU A 213 -11.32 -0.99 -27.97
C LEU A 213 -12.63 -1.61 -28.50
N GLY A 214 -13.69 -0.81 -28.70
CA GLY A 214 -14.99 -1.29 -29.14
C GLY A 214 -15.80 -2.02 -28.05
N ILE A 215 -15.43 -1.86 -26.78
CA ILE A 215 -16.11 -2.48 -25.64
C ILE A 215 -17.21 -1.53 -25.15
N SER A 216 -18.46 -2.00 -25.11
CA SER A 216 -19.60 -1.25 -24.55
C SER A 216 -19.53 -1.15 -23.02
N GLY A 217 -20.25 -0.20 -22.42
CA GLY A 217 -20.29 -0.04 -20.96
C GLY A 217 -20.78 -1.28 -20.24
N ASP A 218 -21.86 -1.88 -20.72
CA ASP A 218 -22.44 -3.09 -20.14
C ASP A 218 -21.48 -4.29 -20.25
N LEU A 219 -20.73 -4.41 -21.36
CA LEU A 219 -19.71 -5.44 -21.51
C LEU A 219 -18.52 -5.19 -20.58
N ALA A 220 -18.10 -3.93 -20.40
CA ALA A 220 -17.02 -3.60 -19.46
C ALA A 220 -17.40 -3.97 -18.01
N VAL A 221 -18.67 -3.74 -17.63
CA VAL A 221 -19.21 -4.13 -16.32
C VAL A 221 -19.31 -5.65 -16.20
N HIS A 222 -19.78 -6.35 -17.23
CA HIS A 222 -19.80 -7.81 -17.27
C HIS A 222 -18.40 -8.39 -17.04
N VAL A 223 -17.39 -7.90 -17.76
CA VAL A 223 -16.00 -8.33 -17.59
C VAL A 223 -15.49 -8.02 -16.18
N LEU A 224 -15.82 -6.86 -15.63
CA LEU A 224 -15.47 -6.50 -14.25
C LEU A 224 -16.09 -7.47 -13.23
N LEU A 225 -17.36 -7.84 -13.40
CA LEU A 225 -18.07 -8.76 -12.52
C LEU A 225 -17.44 -10.16 -12.57
N VAL A 226 -17.16 -10.70 -13.76
CA VAL A 226 -16.48 -12.01 -13.91
C VAL A 226 -15.06 -11.96 -13.31
N ALA A 227 -14.35 -10.84 -13.46
CA ALA A 227 -12.99 -10.66 -12.92
C ALA A 227 -12.95 -10.24 -11.45
N ALA A 228 -14.08 -10.01 -10.77
CA ALA A 228 -14.10 -9.39 -9.45
C ALA A 228 -13.35 -10.21 -8.39
N LEU A 229 -13.63 -11.51 -8.27
CA LEU A 229 -12.97 -12.40 -7.31
C LEU A 229 -11.44 -12.49 -7.51
N PRO A 230 -10.91 -12.73 -8.73
CA PRO A 230 -9.46 -12.73 -8.93
C PRO A 230 -8.82 -11.36 -8.73
N LEU A 231 -9.50 -10.26 -9.11
CA LEU A 231 -9.00 -8.90 -8.85
C LEU A 231 -8.95 -8.58 -7.34
N ALA A 232 -9.96 -8.99 -6.58
CA ALA A 232 -10.02 -8.86 -5.13
C ALA A 232 -8.86 -9.63 -4.47
N ALA A 233 -8.66 -10.89 -4.88
CA ALA A 233 -7.58 -11.74 -4.39
C ALA A 233 -6.20 -11.15 -4.71
N ALA A 234 -6.00 -10.63 -5.93
CA ALA A 234 -4.76 -9.97 -6.33
C ALA A 234 -4.47 -8.75 -5.44
N GLY A 235 -5.45 -7.87 -5.25
CA GLY A 235 -5.30 -6.68 -4.41
C GLY A 235 -4.93 -7.04 -2.99
N ALA A 236 -5.67 -7.96 -2.37
CA ALA A 236 -5.43 -8.43 -1.00
C ALA A 236 -4.08 -9.13 -0.85
N TRP A 237 -3.64 -9.91 -1.85
CA TRP A 237 -2.31 -10.52 -1.86
C TRP A 237 -1.19 -9.49 -1.79
N TYR A 238 -1.29 -8.38 -2.55
CA TYR A 238 -0.31 -7.31 -2.50
C TYR A 238 -0.40 -6.52 -1.20
N ALA A 239 -1.62 -6.25 -0.70
CA ALA A 239 -1.84 -5.56 0.58
C ALA A 239 -1.23 -6.32 1.74
N ALA A 240 -1.51 -7.62 1.86
CA ALA A 240 -0.92 -8.51 2.85
C ALA A 240 0.61 -8.55 2.75
N GLY A 241 1.15 -8.40 1.54
CA GLY A 241 2.59 -8.32 1.29
C GLY A 241 3.27 -7.17 2.00
N THR A 242 2.58 -6.06 2.25
CA THR A 242 3.15 -4.90 2.97
C THR A 242 3.35 -5.17 4.46
N ILE A 243 2.62 -6.16 5.00
CA ILE A 243 2.63 -6.52 6.43
C ILE A 243 3.50 -7.76 6.65
N THR A 244 3.29 -8.83 5.87
CA THR A 244 3.99 -10.11 6.03
C THR A 244 4.59 -10.60 4.70
N ARG A 245 5.75 -11.26 4.79
CA ARG A 245 6.42 -11.90 3.64
C ARG A 245 6.11 -13.39 3.52
N ARG A 246 5.38 -13.97 4.48
CA ARG A 246 4.98 -15.38 4.44
C ARG A 246 3.89 -15.60 3.40
N THR A 247 4.15 -16.47 2.42
CA THR A 247 3.20 -16.72 1.32
C THR A 247 1.89 -17.34 1.77
N SER A 248 1.88 -18.16 2.84
CA SER A 248 0.66 -18.78 3.38
C SER A 248 -0.29 -17.74 3.97
N LEU A 249 0.22 -16.79 4.75
CA LEU A 249 -0.58 -15.70 5.32
C LEU A 249 -1.11 -14.76 4.22
N ARG A 250 -0.32 -14.52 3.17
CA ARG A 250 -0.78 -13.75 2.00
C ARG A 250 -1.87 -14.48 1.21
N ALA A 251 -1.75 -15.80 1.04
CA ALA A 251 -2.75 -16.62 0.38
C ALA A 251 -4.05 -16.62 1.20
N TRP A 252 -3.94 -16.82 2.51
CA TRP A 252 -5.07 -16.75 3.44
C TRP A 252 -5.79 -15.40 3.34
N ALA A 253 -5.08 -14.28 3.46
CA ALA A 253 -5.70 -12.95 3.37
C ALA A 253 -6.35 -12.70 2.00
N ALA A 254 -5.74 -13.18 0.92
CA ALA A 254 -6.30 -13.07 -0.42
C ALA A 254 -7.59 -13.88 -0.59
N LEU A 255 -7.63 -15.10 -0.05
CA LEU A 255 -8.82 -15.94 -0.07
C LEU A 255 -9.93 -15.34 0.80
N VAL A 256 -9.63 -14.95 2.06
CA VAL A 256 -10.61 -14.31 2.96
C VAL A 256 -11.21 -13.04 2.35
N TRP A 257 -10.39 -12.21 1.70
CA TRP A 257 -10.88 -11.03 1.01
C TRP A 257 -11.73 -11.36 -0.22
N ALA A 258 -11.35 -12.38 -1.00
CA ALA A 258 -12.08 -12.74 -2.22
C ALA A 258 -13.37 -13.53 -1.98
N THR A 259 -13.49 -14.24 -0.85
CA THR A 259 -14.65 -15.07 -0.54
C THR A 259 -15.52 -14.48 0.57
N THR A 260 -15.30 -13.24 0.99
CA THR A 260 -16.12 -12.59 2.01
C THR A 260 -17.58 -12.41 1.55
N PRO A 261 -18.59 -12.56 2.43
CA PRO A 261 -20.00 -12.45 2.04
C PRO A 261 -20.33 -11.07 1.44
N THR A 262 -19.61 -10.03 1.87
CA THR A 262 -19.78 -8.66 1.35
C THR A 262 -19.53 -8.55 -0.14
N LEU A 263 -18.44 -9.14 -0.63
CA LEU A 263 -18.09 -9.15 -2.04
C LEU A 263 -19.03 -10.06 -2.84
N LEU A 264 -19.28 -11.27 -2.32
CA LEU A 264 -20.06 -12.29 -3.01
C LEU A 264 -21.52 -11.84 -3.21
N LEU A 265 -22.13 -11.22 -2.20
CA LEU A 265 -23.50 -10.69 -2.29
C LEU A 265 -23.56 -9.37 -3.07
N ALA A 266 -22.55 -8.50 -2.97
CA ALA A 266 -22.49 -7.30 -3.81
C ALA A 266 -22.39 -7.67 -5.31
N LEU A 267 -21.61 -8.70 -5.64
CA LEU A 267 -21.52 -9.24 -6.99
C LEU A 267 -22.85 -9.88 -7.42
N GLY A 268 -23.40 -10.77 -6.61
CA GLY A 268 -24.63 -11.50 -6.93
C GLY A 268 -25.85 -10.58 -7.10
N GLN A 269 -25.91 -9.49 -6.33
CA GLN A 269 -26.95 -8.47 -6.40
C GLN A 269 -26.63 -7.34 -7.39
N GLY A 270 -25.49 -7.36 -8.08
CA GLY A 270 -25.16 -6.34 -9.07
C GLY A 270 -24.85 -4.94 -8.51
N ARG A 271 -24.43 -4.84 -7.24
CA ARG A 271 -24.13 -3.56 -6.57
C ARG A 271 -22.76 -3.00 -6.98
N LEU A 272 -22.73 -2.21 -8.05
CA LEU A 272 -21.49 -1.68 -8.66
C LEU A 272 -20.63 -0.84 -7.69
N ALA A 273 -21.21 0.11 -6.96
CA ALA A 273 -20.43 0.99 -6.08
C ALA A 273 -19.74 0.23 -4.93
N PRO A 274 -20.45 -0.59 -4.12
CA PRO A 274 -19.83 -1.44 -3.11
C PRO A 274 -18.77 -2.38 -3.69
N LEU A 275 -18.99 -2.93 -4.89
CA LEU A 275 -18.02 -3.77 -5.59
C LEU A 275 -16.72 -2.99 -5.87
N VAL A 276 -16.82 -1.80 -6.46
CA VAL A 276 -15.66 -0.94 -6.77
C VAL A 276 -14.89 -0.58 -5.50
N VAL A 277 -15.59 -0.24 -4.41
CA VAL A 277 -14.97 0.04 -3.11
C VAL A 277 -14.16 -1.17 -2.63
N HIS A 278 -14.77 -2.36 -2.64
CA HIS A 278 -14.14 -3.59 -2.19
C HIS A 278 -12.91 -3.98 -3.03
N LEU A 279 -12.96 -3.75 -4.34
CA LEU A 279 -11.83 -4.00 -5.23
C LEU A 279 -10.70 -2.98 -5.05
N ALA A 280 -11.02 -1.70 -4.83
CA ALA A 280 -10.03 -0.63 -4.75
C ALA A 280 -9.29 -0.57 -3.40
N LEU A 281 -9.94 -0.93 -2.29
CA LEU A 281 -9.40 -0.79 -0.93
C LEU A 281 -8.04 -1.48 -0.71
N PRO A 282 -7.82 -2.74 -1.12
CA PRO A 282 -6.51 -3.38 -0.95
C PRO A 282 -5.40 -2.67 -1.72
N TRP A 283 -5.68 -2.22 -2.94
CA TRP A 283 -4.71 -1.47 -3.74
C TRP A 283 -4.41 -0.12 -3.11
N ALA A 284 -5.43 0.59 -2.62
CA ALA A 284 -5.26 1.84 -1.87
C ALA A 284 -4.37 1.63 -0.63
N ALA A 285 -4.61 0.55 0.13
CA ALA A 285 -3.79 0.19 1.28
C ALA A 285 -2.33 -0.10 0.90
N THR A 286 -2.07 -0.83 -0.21
CA THR A 286 -0.69 -1.05 -0.69
C THR A 286 0.02 0.24 -1.06
N ALA A 287 -0.68 1.13 -1.76
CA ALA A 287 -0.14 2.40 -2.22
C ALA A 287 0.13 3.30 -1.02
N LEU A 288 -0.76 3.34 -0.02
CA LEU A 288 -0.60 4.12 1.20
C LEU A 288 0.57 3.60 2.05
N ALA A 289 0.67 2.27 2.23
CA ALA A 289 1.80 1.65 2.93
C ALA A 289 3.14 1.98 2.26
N ARG A 290 3.19 1.97 0.92
CA ARG A 290 4.37 2.40 0.15
C ARG A 290 4.61 3.90 0.19
N ALA A 291 3.57 4.72 0.31
CA ALA A 291 3.69 6.17 0.42
C ALA A 291 4.40 6.57 1.71
N ILE A 292 4.01 5.93 2.83
CA ILE A 292 4.60 6.19 4.13
C ILE A 292 5.90 5.40 4.37
N GLY A 293 6.20 4.39 3.56
CA GLY A 293 7.37 3.54 3.76
C GLY A 293 7.15 2.46 4.83
N ALA A 294 5.91 2.05 5.05
CA ALA A 294 5.55 0.90 5.88
C ALA A 294 5.56 -0.42 5.08
N ASP A 295 5.88 -0.39 3.78
CA ASP A 295 6.06 -1.58 2.95
C ASP A 295 7.29 -2.35 3.42
N ARG A 296 7.06 -3.47 4.11
CA ARG A 296 8.10 -4.43 4.49
C ARG A 296 8.84 -4.89 3.25
N ARG A 297 10.14 -5.19 3.31
CA ARG A 297 10.97 -5.72 2.20
C ARG A 297 11.48 -7.11 2.53
N ASP A 298 11.73 -7.91 1.49
CA ASP A 298 12.41 -9.19 1.66
C ASP A 298 13.87 -8.88 1.97
N VAL A 299 14.35 -9.35 3.12
CA VAL A 299 15.76 -9.24 3.52
C VAL A 299 16.34 -10.64 3.49
N ILE A 300 17.46 -10.78 2.80
CA ILE A 300 18.29 -11.96 2.88
C ILE A 300 19.53 -11.51 3.61
N LEU A 301 19.80 -12.10 4.77
CA LEU A 301 21.08 -11.92 5.42
C LEU A 301 22.12 -12.56 4.52
N SER A 302 23.08 -11.76 4.05
CA SER A 302 24.18 -12.28 3.24
C SER A 302 24.84 -13.43 4.01
N GLY A 303 25.20 -14.52 3.32
CA GLY A 303 25.98 -15.60 3.93
C GLY A 303 27.33 -15.14 4.47
N LEU A 304 27.76 -13.92 4.10
CA LEU A 304 28.94 -13.23 4.62
C LEU A 304 28.68 -12.45 5.92
N VAL A 305 27.43 -12.36 6.40
CA VAL A 305 27.13 -11.73 7.70
C VAL A 305 27.65 -12.64 8.81
N GLY A 306 28.77 -12.25 9.42
CA GLY A 306 29.53 -13.07 10.36
C GLY A 306 30.77 -13.74 9.75
N ALA A 307 31.03 -13.55 8.45
CA ALA A 307 32.31 -13.91 7.86
C ALA A 307 33.37 -12.95 8.40
N ARG A 308 34.30 -13.49 9.19
CA ARG A 308 35.52 -12.79 9.59
C ARG A 308 36.65 -13.18 8.66
N HIS A 309 37.62 -12.29 8.48
CA HIS A 309 38.90 -12.71 7.91
C HIS A 309 39.50 -13.79 8.82
N VAL A 310 39.64 -14.99 8.27
CA VAL A 310 40.32 -16.10 8.93
C VAL A 310 41.75 -15.65 9.19
N SER A 311 42.22 -15.73 10.44
CA SER A 311 43.62 -15.43 10.76
C SER A 311 44.54 -16.42 10.03
N GLU A 312 45.80 -16.06 9.77
CA GLU A 312 46.74 -16.96 9.10
C GLU A 312 46.90 -18.30 9.85
N ALA A 313 46.80 -18.27 11.19
CA ALA A 313 46.81 -19.45 12.04
C ALA A 313 45.58 -20.36 11.80
N GLU A 314 44.36 -19.81 11.81
CA GLU A 314 43.14 -20.58 11.55
C GLU A 314 43.10 -21.11 10.12
N ARG A 315 43.68 -20.38 9.16
CA ARG A 315 43.76 -20.82 7.77
C ARG A 315 44.72 -21.99 7.63
N ALA A 316 45.88 -21.94 8.28
CA ALA A 316 46.82 -23.05 8.30
C ALA A 316 46.22 -24.29 8.98
N GLU A 317 45.39 -24.10 10.01
CA GLU A 317 44.67 -25.18 10.68
C GLU A 317 43.60 -25.80 9.78
N LEU A 318 42.79 -24.99 9.10
CA LEU A 318 41.80 -25.45 8.12
C LEU A 318 42.43 -26.16 6.92
N ASP A 319 43.55 -25.65 6.41
CA ASP A 319 44.29 -26.30 5.32
C ASP A 319 44.92 -27.63 5.78
N ARG A 320 45.33 -27.73 7.06
CA ARG A 320 45.75 -28.99 7.69
C ARG A 320 44.57 -29.98 7.77
N PHE A 321 43.42 -29.54 8.28
CA PHE A 321 42.20 -30.35 8.34
C PHE A 321 41.71 -30.81 6.95
N ALA A 322 41.87 -29.97 5.92
CA ALA A 322 41.46 -30.29 4.56
C ALA A 322 42.44 -31.24 3.83
N SER A 323 43.70 -31.28 4.26
CA SER A 323 44.74 -32.15 3.69
C SER A 323 44.88 -33.49 4.42
N GLU A 324 44.35 -33.61 5.64
CA GLU A 324 44.34 -34.87 6.38
C GLU A 324 43.24 -35.82 5.88
N THR A 325 43.63 -37.07 5.64
CA THR A 325 42.71 -38.16 5.25
C THR A 325 41.74 -38.48 6.40
N VAL A 326 40.50 -38.86 6.07
CA VAL A 326 39.39 -39.12 7.01
C VAL A 326 39.76 -40.04 8.20
N GLU A 327 40.75 -40.92 8.01
CA GLU A 327 41.27 -41.84 9.02
C GLU A 327 42.10 -41.13 10.13
N SER A 328 42.80 -40.02 9.81
CA SER A 328 43.52 -39.17 10.78
C SER A 328 42.57 -38.39 11.69
N LEU A 329 41.45 -37.93 11.12
CA LEU A 329 40.44 -37.13 11.84
C LEU A 329 39.63 -37.96 12.84
N ALA A 330 39.54 -39.28 12.63
CA ALA A 330 38.87 -40.19 13.55
C ALA A 330 39.61 -40.31 14.89
N HIS A 331 40.95 -40.22 14.89
CA HIS A 331 41.77 -40.33 16.10
C HIS A 331 41.74 -39.07 16.98
N LEU A 332 41.51 -37.89 16.41
CA LEU A 332 41.34 -36.64 17.18
C LEU A 332 40.06 -36.60 18.02
N GLY A 333 39.01 -37.35 17.63
CA GLY A 333 37.82 -37.53 18.45
C GLY A 333 38.07 -38.43 19.67
N GLU A 334 39.07 -39.29 19.60
CA GLU A 334 39.40 -40.28 20.64
C GLU A 334 40.35 -39.69 21.71
N ASP A 335 41.13 -38.66 21.36
CA ASP A 335 41.95 -37.90 22.31
C ASP A 335 41.16 -36.83 23.11
N ALA A 336 39.98 -36.42 22.62
CA ALA A 336 39.13 -35.42 23.30
C ALA A 336 38.37 -35.99 24.51
N ASP A 337 38.27 -37.32 24.63
CA ASP A 337 37.64 -38.02 25.76
C ASP A 337 38.64 -38.40 26.87
N ARG A 338 39.91 -37.96 26.78
CA ARG A 338 40.87 -38.12 27.87
C ARG A 338 40.75 -36.95 28.83
N GLU A 339 40.16 -37.20 30.00
CA GLU A 339 40.09 -36.24 31.11
C GLU A 339 41.45 -35.57 31.33
N PRO A 340 41.52 -34.23 31.51
CA PRO A 340 42.77 -33.57 31.82
C PRO A 340 43.20 -33.96 33.24
N ASP A 341 44.25 -34.79 33.34
CA ASP A 341 45.01 -34.99 34.58
C ASP A 341 45.49 -33.63 35.09
N THR A 342 45.15 -33.32 36.33
CA THR A 342 45.33 -32.02 37.01
C THR A 342 46.78 -31.67 37.39
N ASP A 343 47.79 -32.24 36.72
CA ASP A 343 49.20 -32.08 37.09
C ASP A 343 50.04 -31.34 36.04
N ARG A 344 49.44 -30.52 35.16
CA ARG A 344 50.17 -29.65 34.22
C ARG A 344 49.94 -28.15 34.41
N GLU A 345 49.88 -27.71 35.66
CA GLU A 345 50.00 -26.28 36.00
C GLU A 345 51.46 -25.82 36.18
N SER A 346 52.48 -26.67 36.00
CA SER A 346 53.90 -26.29 36.19
C SER A 346 54.70 -25.96 34.92
N ASP A 347 54.17 -26.18 33.71
CA ASP A 347 54.98 -26.08 32.48
C ASP A 347 54.63 -24.87 31.59
N ALA A 348 53.59 -24.10 31.93
CA ALA A 348 53.21 -22.89 31.20
C ALA A 348 53.96 -21.62 31.69
N GLU A 349 54.54 -21.63 32.89
CA GLU A 349 55.38 -20.53 33.39
C GLU A 349 56.83 -20.57 32.84
N ALA A 350 57.25 -21.66 32.18
CA ALA A 350 58.58 -21.76 31.57
C ALA A 350 58.63 -21.24 30.12
N ALA A 351 57.50 -21.14 29.41
CA ALA A 351 57.45 -20.70 28.02
C ALA A 351 57.29 -19.18 27.83
N ASP A 352 56.92 -18.45 28.89
CA ASP A 352 56.82 -16.98 28.87
C ASP A 352 58.13 -16.30 29.31
N ALA A 353 59.05 -17.04 29.95
CA ALA A 353 60.40 -16.57 30.28
C ALA A 353 61.38 -16.66 29.09
N ALA A 354 61.14 -17.52 28.11
CA ALA A 354 62.02 -17.68 26.93
C ALA A 354 61.73 -16.67 25.79
N ARG A 355 60.59 -15.96 25.80
CA ARG A 355 60.28 -14.90 24.82
C ARG A 355 60.83 -13.53 25.19
N ALA A 356 61.38 -13.38 26.40
CA ALA A 356 61.97 -12.13 26.86
C ALA A 356 63.47 -11.97 26.50
N GLU A 357 64.15 -13.05 26.05
CA GLU A 357 65.58 -12.99 25.68
C GLU A 357 65.84 -12.91 24.16
N ASP A 358 64.89 -13.30 23.30
CA ASP A 358 65.04 -13.24 21.84
C ASP A 358 64.74 -11.85 21.22
N ALA A 359 64.23 -10.91 22.02
CA ALA A 359 64.02 -9.52 21.60
C ALA A 359 65.26 -8.63 21.78
N ALA A 360 66.40 -9.19 22.20
CA ALA A 360 67.65 -8.46 22.47
C ALA A 360 68.81 -8.79 21.52
N GLN A 361 68.61 -9.60 20.47
CA GLN A 361 69.66 -9.97 19.50
C GLN A 361 69.17 -9.94 18.05
N ALA A 362 68.72 -8.78 17.57
CA ALA A 362 68.45 -8.59 16.13
C ALA A 362 68.56 -7.15 15.65
N GLU A 363 69.47 -6.33 16.19
CA GLU A 363 69.92 -5.10 15.53
C GLU A 363 71.42 -4.87 15.75
N ASP A 364 72.26 -5.69 15.09
CA ASP A 364 73.61 -5.26 14.67
C ASP A 364 74.08 -6.08 13.45
N SER A 365 74.06 -5.45 12.28
CA SER A 365 75.12 -5.54 11.26
C SER A 365 74.71 -4.72 10.04
N GLY A 366 75.54 -3.73 9.72
CA GLY A 366 75.15 -2.62 8.86
C GLY A 366 75.39 -2.79 7.35
N VAL A 367 75.36 -1.60 6.73
CA VAL A 367 76.12 -1.12 5.56
C VAL A 367 75.34 -1.04 4.22
N LEU A 368 74.94 0.19 3.83
CA LEU A 368 75.62 1.00 2.78
C LEU A 368 74.88 2.33 2.46
N ALA A 369 75.67 3.43 2.53
CA ALA A 369 75.65 4.67 1.72
C ALA A 369 74.40 5.59 1.76
N ALA A 370 74.47 6.91 1.66
CA ALA A 370 75.49 7.96 1.77
C ALA A 370 74.73 9.31 1.74
N ASP A 371 75.42 10.36 2.18
CA ASP A 371 75.21 11.79 1.90
C ASP A 371 74.26 12.66 2.76
N SER A 372 74.96 13.51 3.53
CA SER A 372 74.93 14.99 3.53
C SER A 372 73.97 15.75 4.45
N GLU A 373 74.62 16.47 5.39
CA GLU A 373 74.42 17.91 5.72
C GLU A 373 73.07 18.33 6.35
N ASP A 374 72.96 19.24 7.32
CA ASP A 374 73.84 20.09 8.13
C ASP A 374 72.90 20.83 9.12
N SER A 375 73.40 21.18 10.31
CA SER A 375 72.94 22.31 11.18
C SER A 375 71.45 22.39 11.60
N GLY A 376 71.05 22.59 12.87
CA GLY A 376 71.63 23.31 13.99
C GLY A 376 70.52 24.14 14.65
N GLY A 377 70.53 24.27 15.98
CA GLY A 377 69.90 25.41 16.65
C GLY A 377 68.75 25.16 17.65
N ALA A 378 69.12 25.17 18.93
CA ALA A 378 68.56 26.00 20.00
C ALA A 378 67.09 25.80 20.49
N GLN A 379 67.01 25.20 21.69
CA GLN A 379 66.11 25.50 22.83
C GLN A 379 66.03 27.01 23.21
N PRO A 380 65.28 27.45 24.24
CA PRO A 380 64.05 26.93 24.91
C PRO A 380 63.05 28.10 25.26
N GLY A 381 62.00 27.84 26.05
CA GLY A 381 61.47 28.88 26.94
C GLY A 381 59.99 28.77 27.37
N ASP A 382 59.83 28.50 28.67
CA ASP A 382 58.76 28.88 29.61
C ASP A 382 57.38 28.21 29.50
N ASP A 383 57.02 27.34 30.46
CA ASP A 383 56.59 27.63 31.87
C ASP A 383 55.13 28.14 31.91
N ALA A 384 54.21 27.67 32.74
CA ALA A 384 54.22 26.70 33.82
C ALA A 384 52.75 26.41 34.24
N ALA A 385 52.61 25.39 35.10
CA ALA A 385 51.61 25.27 36.16
C ALA A 385 50.20 24.71 35.84
N GLU A 386 50.07 23.41 36.11
CA GLU A 386 48.83 22.79 36.64
C GLU A 386 48.50 23.32 38.05
N PRO A 387 47.26 23.11 38.54
CA PRO A 387 47.07 21.96 39.45
C PRO A 387 45.72 21.21 39.29
N SER A 388 45.78 19.89 39.49
CA SER A 388 44.66 18.96 39.79
C SER A 388 44.01 19.26 41.18
N PRO A 389 42.93 18.59 41.71
CA PRO A 389 42.27 17.33 41.33
C PRO A 389 40.71 17.24 41.56
N ALA A 390 40.17 16.03 41.38
CA ALA A 390 39.02 15.41 42.08
C ALA A 390 37.59 15.41 41.48
N SER A 391 37.16 14.17 41.16
CA SER A 391 35.83 13.53 41.25
C SER A 391 34.54 14.36 41.36
N GLN A 392 33.60 14.11 40.44
CA GLN A 392 32.16 13.99 40.76
C GLN A 392 31.36 13.31 39.65
N ALA A 393 30.36 12.54 40.07
CA ALA A 393 29.50 11.66 39.29
C ALA A 393 28.37 12.39 38.54
N SER A 394 28.05 11.89 37.32
CA SER A 394 26.77 11.78 36.54
C SER A 394 25.65 12.84 36.63
N PRO A 395 24.63 12.93 35.74
CA PRO A 395 24.33 12.27 34.45
C PRO A 395 23.88 13.23 33.31
N SER A 396 23.77 12.76 32.04
CA SER A 396 22.64 13.03 31.09
C SER A 396 23.00 12.70 29.63
N PRO A 397 22.20 11.88 28.91
CA PRO A 397 22.36 11.63 27.49
C PRO A 397 21.65 12.69 26.64
N SER A 398 22.37 13.30 25.71
CA SER A 398 21.77 14.13 24.67
C SER A 398 21.15 13.23 23.59
N HIS A 399 19.83 13.16 23.56
CA HIS A 399 19.08 12.51 22.48
C HIS A 399 19.20 13.32 21.17
N GLY A 400 20.11 12.91 20.30
CA GLY A 400 20.05 13.17 18.86
C GLY A 400 19.30 12.04 18.13
N PRO A 401 18.55 12.29 17.04
CA PRO A 401 17.77 11.26 16.37
C PRO A 401 18.66 10.44 15.42
N SER A 402 19.30 9.38 15.91
CA SER A 402 19.87 8.33 15.06
C SER A 402 18.73 7.48 14.47
N ASN A 403 18.33 7.79 13.24
CA ASN A 403 17.68 6.84 12.35
C ASN A 403 18.72 6.32 11.34
N GLY A 404 19.82 5.77 11.86
CA GLY A 404 20.73 4.89 11.14
C GLY A 404 20.40 3.44 11.51
N PRO A 405 20.92 2.44 10.76
CA PRO A 405 20.86 1.06 11.24
C PRO A 405 21.51 1.02 12.62
N VAL A 406 20.97 0.19 13.52
CA VAL A 406 21.65 -0.15 14.77
C VAL A 406 23.08 -0.52 14.40
N ASP A 407 24.08 0.08 15.04
CA ASP A 407 25.46 -0.37 14.95
C ASP A 407 25.49 -1.78 15.56
N ASP A 408 25.22 -2.78 14.73
CA ASP A 408 25.34 -4.19 15.05
C ASP A 408 26.82 -4.55 14.90
N ASP A 409 27.60 -4.31 15.96
CA ASP A 409 28.92 -4.90 16.10
C ASP A 409 28.76 -6.44 16.11
N PRO A 410 29.34 -7.19 15.15
CA PRO A 410 29.16 -8.64 15.01
C PRO A 410 29.61 -9.46 16.22
N ALA A 411 30.34 -8.85 17.17
CA ALA A 411 30.76 -9.47 18.42
C ALA A 411 29.72 -9.39 19.55
N THR A 412 28.64 -8.61 19.41
CA THR A 412 27.68 -8.41 20.50
C THR A 412 26.61 -9.51 20.54
N PRO A 413 26.53 -10.30 21.63
CA PRO A 413 25.46 -11.27 21.80
C PRO A 413 24.12 -10.54 22.04
N VAL A 414 23.06 -10.97 21.35
CA VAL A 414 21.70 -10.47 21.59
C VAL A 414 21.21 -11.05 22.92
N LEU A 415 21.07 -10.19 23.94
CA LEU A 415 20.47 -10.55 25.21
C LEU A 415 18.98 -10.89 25.03
N ASP A 416 18.60 -12.10 25.41
CA ASP A 416 17.19 -12.47 25.60
C ASP A 416 16.73 -11.95 26.97
N ASP A 417 16.05 -10.80 27.00
CA ASP A 417 15.51 -10.17 28.22
C ASP A 417 14.59 -11.09 29.04
N THR A 418 14.11 -12.21 28.46
CA THR A 418 13.19 -13.13 29.14
C THR A 418 13.85 -14.40 29.69
N GLN A 419 15.06 -14.75 29.26
CA GLN A 419 15.76 -15.97 29.71
C GLN A 419 17.26 -15.80 30.00
N GLY A 420 17.85 -14.63 29.76
CA GLY A 420 19.29 -14.41 29.98
C GLY A 420 20.20 -15.24 29.07
N VAL A 421 19.66 -15.87 28.02
CA VAL A 421 20.43 -16.75 27.12
C VAL A 421 21.05 -15.92 26.01
N LEU A 422 22.39 -15.87 26.00
CA LEU A 422 23.18 -15.34 24.90
C LEU A 422 23.09 -16.33 23.72
N VAL A 423 22.17 -16.10 22.80
CA VAL A 423 22.07 -16.94 21.59
C VAL A 423 23.22 -16.56 20.66
N SER A 424 24.27 -17.39 20.64
CA SER A 424 25.44 -17.12 19.80
C SER A 424 25.04 -17.04 18.32
N ALA A 425 25.68 -16.10 17.63
CA ALA A 425 25.52 -15.88 16.19
C ALA A 425 25.86 -17.13 15.33
N GLN A 426 26.54 -18.11 15.92
CA GLN A 426 27.13 -19.26 15.24
C GLN A 426 26.18 -20.46 15.11
N THR A 427 25.07 -20.50 15.87
CA THR A 427 24.10 -21.60 15.75
C THR A 427 23.07 -21.34 14.64
N THR A 428 22.66 -22.39 13.92
CA THR A 428 21.57 -22.32 12.91
C THR A 428 20.28 -21.74 13.52
N ARG A 429 20.03 -22.01 14.79
CA ARG A 429 18.91 -21.45 15.57
C ARG A 429 19.09 -19.94 15.84
N GLY A 430 20.30 -19.48 16.19
CA GLY A 430 20.60 -18.06 16.37
C GLY A 430 20.55 -17.24 15.07
N ALA A 431 20.98 -17.82 13.95
CA ALA A 431 20.82 -17.23 12.63
C ALA A 431 19.32 -17.13 12.23
N ALA A 432 18.52 -18.16 12.51
CA ALA A 432 17.09 -18.14 12.24
C ALA A 432 16.32 -17.11 13.10
N VAL A 433 16.72 -16.92 14.36
CA VAL A 433 16.15 -15.90 15.26
C VAL A 433 16.49 -14.48 14.77
N ARG A 434 17.75 -14.22 14.38
CA ARG A 434 18.15 -12.93 13.80
C ARG A 434 17.45 -12.66 12.46
N ALA A 435 17.40 -13.64 11.56
CA ALA A 435 16.66 -13.52 10.29
C ALA A 435 15.16 -13.23 10.51
N ALA A 436 14.56 -13.79 11.55
CA ALA A 436 13.17 -13.52 11.93
C ALA A 436 12.97 -12.13 12.57
N ALA A 437 14.03 -11.54 13.14
CA ALA A 437 14.03 -10.22 13.76
C ALA A 437 14.36 -9.08 12.77
N THR A 438 15.20 -9.34 11.76
CA THR A 438 15.60 -8.32 10.78
C THR A 438 14.44 -7.98 9.84
N GLU A 439 13.84 -6.80 10.05
CA GLU A 439 12.83 -6.24 9.18
C GLU A 439 13.37 -4.98 8.48
N GLN A 440 13.41 -4.99 7.15
CA GLN A 440 13.71 -3.79 6.39
C GLN A 440 12.44 -3.20 5.79
N TYR A 441 12.34 -1.88 5.81
CA TYR A 441 11.22 -1.13 5.27
C TYR A 441 11.66 -0.24 4.11
N GLY A 442 10.76 -0.01 3.17
CA GLY A 442 11.04 0.86 2.03
C GLY A 442 11.05 2.34 2.39
N ASN A 443 11.89 3.11 1.70
CA ASN A 443 11.82 4.57 1.75
C ASN A 443 10.50 5.03 1.08
N GLY A 444 9.61 5.67 1.83
CA GLY A 444 8.27 6.01 1.35
C GLY A 444 8.27 6.85 0.07
N SER A 445 7.36 6.58 -0.86
CA SER A 445 7.41 7.11 -2.24
C SER A 445 6.30 8.15 -2.54
N PRO A 446 6.62 9.30 -3.16
CA PRO A 446 5.62 10.31 -3.53
C PRO A 446 4.69 9.83 -4.65
N THR A 447 5.16 8.99 -5.57
CA THR A 447 4.30 8.43 -6.63
C THR A 447 3.28 7.46 -6.04
N ALA A 448 3.70 6.65 -5.04
CA ALA A 448 2.77 5.79 -4.31
C ALA A 448 1.73 6.61 -3.52
N ALA A 449 2.12 7.79 -3.01
CA ALA A 449 1.20 8.72 -2.37
C ALA A 449 0.13 9.25 -3.34
N ALA A 450 0.52 9.66 -4.54
CA ALA A 450 -0.45 10.09 -5.56
C ALA A 450 -1.41 8.96 -5.96
N VAL A 451 -0.89 7.74 -6.17
CA VAL A 451 -1.73 6.56 -6.47
C VAL A 451 -2.69 6.22 -5.33
N ALA A 452 -2.23 6.30 -4.08
CA ALA A 452 -3.10 6.09 -2.92
C ALA A 452 -4.21 7.15 -2.85
N GLY A 453 -3.89 8.42 -3.15
CA GLY A 453 -4.89 9.48 -3.26
C GLY A 453 -5.95 9.18 -4.32
N LEU A 454 -5.54 8.78 -5.53
CA LEU A 454 -6.46 8.44 -6.62
C LEU A 454 -7.36 7.24 -6.28
N LEU A 455 -6.81 6.17 -5.69
CA LEU A 455 -7.59 4.98 -5.33
C LEU A 455 -8.54 5.25 -4.16
N LEU A 456 -8.13 6.02 -3.15
CA LEU A 456 -9.03 6.43 -2.06
C LEU A 456 -10.09 7.42 -2.54
N SER A 457 -9.76 8.28 -3.51
CA SER A 457 -10.75 9.12 -4.19
C SER A 457 -11.78 8.29 -4.95
N LEU A 458 -11.39 7.18 -5.58
CA LEU A 458 -12.33 6.25 -6.22
C LEU A 458 -13.27 5.60 -5.19
N VAL A 459 -12.73 5.18 -4.04
CA VAL A 459 -13.52 4.64 -2.93
C VAL A 459 -14.54 5.67 -2.41
N VAL A 460 -14.08 6.90 -2.17
CA VAL A 460 -14.94 7.99 -1.68
C VAL A 460 -15.96 8.43 -2.73
N ALA A 461 -15.60 8.43 -4.01
CA ALA A 461 -16.52 8.74 -5.09
C ALA A 461 -17.64 7.69 -5.18
N ALA A 462 -17.29 6.40 -5.13
CA ALA A 462 -18.25 5.31 -5.19
C ALA A 462 -19.17 5.24 -3.97
N ALA A 463 -18.64 5.50 -2.76
CA ALA A 463 -19.39 5.52 -1.52
C ALA A 463 -18.99 6.73 -0.67
N PRO A 464 -19.68 7.88 -0.80
CA PRO A 464 -19.34 9.13 -0.12
C PRO A 464 -19.26 9.01 1.40
N ALA A 465 -20.08 8.16 2.02
CA ALA A 465 -20.02 7.88 3.45
C ALA A 465 -18.63 7.44 3.94
N THR A 466 -17.83 6.75 3.11
CA THR A 466 -16.48 6.29 3.49
C THR A 466 -15.51 7.44 3.78
N ALA A 467 -15.79 8.65 3.29
CA ALA A 467 -15.02 9.86 3.59
C ALA A 467 -15.00 10.17 5.09
N LEU A 468 -16.07 9.84 5.82
CA LEU A 468 -16.19 10.02 7.27
C LEU A 468 -15.19 9.17 8.06
N VAL A 469 -14.65 8.10 7.47
CA VAL A 469 -13.63 7.24 8.07
C VAL A 469 -12.25 7.54 7.49
N ILE A 470 -12.15 7.65 6.17
CA ILE A 470 -10.86 7.79 5.46
C ILE A 470 -10.20 9.15 5.75
N LEU A 471 -10.94 10.26 5.73
CA LEU A 471 -10.35 11.58 5.96
C LEU A 471 -9.81 11.72 7.40
N PRO A 472 -10.55 11.39 8.48
CA PRO A 472 -10.00 11.42 9.83
C PRO A 472 -8.81 10.49 10.02
N ALA A 473 -8.83 9.29 9.41
CA ALA A 473 -7.70 8.36 9.48
C ALA A 473 -6.43 8.94 8.83
N LEU A 474 -6.56 9.60 7.67
CA LEU A 474 -5.44 10.26 7.00
C LEU A 474 -4.95 11.49 7.79
N VAL A 475 -5.85 12.27 8.39
CA VAL A 475 -5.50 13.40 9.26
C VAL A 475 -4.76 12.92 10.50
N LEU A 476 -5.23 11.85 11.15
CA LEU A 476 -4.54 11.20 12.27
C LEU A 476 -3.14 10.72 11.86
N LEU A 477 -3.01 10.14 10.67
CA LEU A 477 -1.72 9.71 10.13
C LEU A 477 -0.76 10.90 9.89
N ILE A 478 -1.28 12.06 9.45
CA ILE A 478 -0.50 13.30 9.33
C ILE A 478 -0.05 13.80 10.71
N LEU A 479 -0.95 13.79 11.70
CA LEU A 479 -0.68 14.24 13.07
C LEU A 479 0.40 13.37 13.74
N VAL A 480 0.34 12.06 13.57
CA VAL A 480 1.34 11.11 14.13
C VAL A 480 2.66 11.15 13.36
N SER A 481 2.67 11.57 12.10
CA SER A 481 3.86 11.58 11.24
C SER A 481 4.05 12.91 10.50
N PRO A 482 4.29 14.04 11.21
CA PRO A 482 4.34 15.37 10.59
C PRO A 482 5.50 15.49 9.59
N ARG A 483 6.58 14.73 9.80
CA ARG A 483 7.72 14.64 8.86
C ARG A 483 7.33 14.11 7.46
N ARG A 484 6.14 13.52 7.33
CA ARG A 484 5.61 12.94 6.09
C ARG A 484 4.50 13.78 5.47
N LEU A 485 4.22 14.98 6.01
CA LEU A 485 3.11 15.85 5.59
C LEU A 485 3.09 16.10 4.09
N ALA A 486 4.21 16.48 3.46
CA ALA A 486 4.24 16.76 2.02
C ALA A 486 3.85 15.54 1.16
N ARG A 487 4.16 14.32 1.62
CA ARG A 487 3.76 13.08 0.94
C ARG A 487 2.30 12.76 1.19
N LEU A 488 1.84 12.87 2.43
CA LEU A 488 0.43 12.63 2.79
C LEU A 488 -0.51 13.71 2.26
N ALA A 489 -0.02 14.92 1.97
CA ALA A 489 -0.81 15.93 1.27
C ALA A 489 -1.20 15.45 -0.14
N LEU A 490 -0.32 14.71 -0.84
CA LEU A 490 -0.63 14.10 -2.14
C LEU A 490 -1.70 12.99 -2.04
N THR A 491 -1.91 12.39 -0.86
CA THR A 491 -3.00 11.44 -0.63
C THR A 491 -4.28 12.14 -0.22
N VAL A 492 -4.21 13.12 0.70
CA VAL A 492 -5.39 13.76 1.31
C VAL A 492 -6.08 14.71 0.35
N VAL A 493 -5.34 15.49 -0.45
CA VAL A 493 -5.94 16.51 -1.30
C VAL A 493 -6.91 15.93 -2.34
N PRO A 494 -6.54 14.89 -3.13
CA PRO A 494 -7.50 14.27 -4.05
C PRO A 494 -8.75 13.75 -3.34
N VAL A 495 -8.58 13.07 -2.19
CA VAL A 495 -9.67 12.46 -1.43
C VAL A 495 -10.63 13.53 -0.90
N ALA A 496 -10.10 14.63 -0.36
CA ALA A 496 -10.88 15.75 0.14
C ALA A 496 -11.64 16.45 -1.00
N VAL A 497 -10.99 16.67 -2.15
CA VAL A 497 -11.62 17.27 -3.33
C VAL A 497 -12.76 16.39 -3.86
N THR A 498 -12.59 15.07 -3.92
CA THR A 498 -13.66 14.15 -4.33
C THR A 498 -14.79 14.04 -3.31
N ALA A 499 -14.50 14.17 -2.01
CA ALA A 499 -15.53 14.15 -0.97
C ALA A 499 -16.36 15.45 -0.94
N LEU A 500 -15.76 16.56 -1.39
CA LEU A 500 -16.28 17.91 -1.17
C LEU A 500 -17.72 18.10 -1.68
N PRO A 501 -18.11 17.70 -2.91
CA PRO A 501 -19.46 17.95 -3.41
C PRO A 501 -20.54 17.24 -2.57
N ALA A 502 -20.32 15.96 -2.23
CA ALA A 502 -21.28 15.17 -1.47
C ALA A 502 -21.38 15.64 -0.01
N LEU A 503 -20.25 15.93 0.65
CA LEU A 503 -20.24 16.46 2.02
C LEU A 503 -20.84 17.86 2.08
N TRP A 504 -20.54 18.71 1.11
CA TRP A 504 -21.11 20.06 1.02
C TRP A 504 -22.62 20.00 0.86
N HIS A 505 -23.13 19.15 -0.04
CA HIS A 505 -24.56 18.99 -0.23
C HIS A 505 -25.26 18.44 1.02
N ALA A 506 -24.68 17.43 1.68
CA ALA A 506 -25.19 16.92 2.95
C ALA A 506 -25.27 18.02 4.02
N VAL A 507 -24.23 18.84 4.16
CA VAL A 507 -24.22 19.98 5.11
C VAL A 507 -25.26 21.03 4.73
N ARG A 508 -25.47 21.30 3.44
CA ARG A 508 -26.52 22.22 2.98
C ARG A 508 -27.92 21.74 3.35
N ILE A 509 -28.21 20.45 3.17
CA ILE A 509 -29.47 19.84 3.63
C ILE A 509 -29.64 20.04 5.14
N VAL A 510 -28.57 19.81 5.93
CA VAL A 510 -28.61 20.03 7.39
C VAL A 510 -28.91 21.49 7.75
N GLN A 511 -28.29 22.43 7.05
CA GLN A 511 -28.44 23.87 7.29
C GLN A 511 -29.83 24.39 6.90
N GLU A 512 -30.43 23.88 5.83
CA GLU A 512 -31.72 24.34 5.31
C GLU A 512 -32.90 23.86 6.15
N LEU A 513 -32.90 22.59 6.61
CA LEU A 513 -34.01 22.06 7.41
C LEU A 513 -33.90 22.36 8.91
N GLY A 514 -32.69 22.44 9.46
CA GLY A 514 -32.46 22.62 10.89
C GLY A 514 -32.89 21.42 11.77
N GLY A 515 -32.27 21.28 12.94
CA GLY A 515 -32.62 20.25 13.93
C GLY A 515 -32.14 18.82 13.62
N LEU A 516 -32.55 17.86 14.45
CA LEU A 516 -32.10 16.45 14.39
C LEU A 516 -32.63 15.68 13.17
N ALA A 517 -33.77 16.10 12.60
CA ALA A 517 -34.32 15.49 11.38
C ALA A 517 -33.44 15.81 10.15
N ALA A 518 -32.89 17.03 10.09
CA ALA A 518 -32.01 17.45 9.01
C ALA A 518 -30.72 16.61 8.96
N TRP A 519 -30.13 16.30 10.11
CA TRP A 519 -28.97 15.39 10.20
C TRP A 519 -29.25 14.00 9.64
N ARG A 520 -30.45 13.46 9.90
CA ARG A 520 -30.86 12.16 9.34
C ARG A 520 -30.98 12.20 7.82
N GLN A 521 -31.44 13.30 7.24
CA GLN A 521 -31.52 13.48 5.79
C GLN A 521 -30.14 13.66 5.15
N GLY A 522 -29.25 14.44 5.76
CA GLY A 522 -27.85 14.55 5.29
C GLY A 522 -27.11 13.20 5.34
N LEU A 523 -27.31 12.42 6.40
CA LEU A 523 -26.78 11.06 6.51
C LEU A 523 -27.41 10.12 5.48
N ARG A 524 -28.74 10.21 5.26
CA ARG A 524 -29.46 9.46 4.24
C ARG A 524 -28.83 9.67 2.87
N TYR A 525 -28.56 10.91 2.48
CA TYR A 525 -27.92 11.24 1.22
C TYR A 525 -26.53 10.59 1.09
N LEU A 526 -25.67 10.70 2.11
CA LEU A 526 -24.31 10.12 2.08
C LEU A 526 -24.30 8.59 2.05
N LEU A 527 -25.30 7.95 2.63
CA LEU A 527 -25.46 6.49 2.71
C LEU A 527 -26.20 5.90 1.49
N THR A 528 -26.71 6.75 0.59
CA THR A 528 -27.38 6.30 -0.62
C THR A 528 -26.33 5.92 -1.67
N ASP A 529 -26.26 4.62 -2.00
CA ASP A 529 -25.36 4.12 -3.02
C ASP A 529 -25.93 4.38 -4.43
N PRO A 530 -25.08 4.68 -5.43
CA PRO A 530 -25.53 4.77 -6.81
C PRO A 530 -25.88 3.37 -7.36
N GLY A 531 -27.03 3.26 -8.02
CA GLY A 531 -27.57 1.99 -8.55
C GLY A 531 -29.04 1.80 -8.17
N ALA A 532 -29.70 0.80 -8.76
CA ALA A 532 -31.13 0.61 -8.53
C ALA A 532 -31.39 0.31 -7.04
N PRO A 533 -32.38 0.98 -6.41
CA PRO A 533 -32.67 0.81 -4.99
C PRO A 533 -33.31 -0.57 -4.77
N VAL A 534 -32.54 -1.45 -4.12
CA VAL A 534 -32.95 -2.83 -3.86
C VAL A 534 -32.88 -3.12 -2.37
N ALA A 535 -34.01 -3.57 -1.82
CA ALA A 535 -34.16 -3.92 -0.41
C ALA A 535 -33.41 -5.21 -0.07
N ALA A 536 -32.76 -5.24 1.08
CA ALA A 536 -32.13 -6.42 1.62
C ALA A 536 -32.57 -6.63 3.08
N PRO A 537 -32.80 -7.88 3.51
CA PRO A 537 -33.09 -8.21 4.89
C PRO A 537 -32.00 -7.71 5.85
N THR A 538 -32.40 -6.99 6.89
CA THR A 538 -31.46 -6.37 7.83
C THR A 538 -30.76 -7.42 8.69
N PRO A 539 -29.42 -7.50 8.70
CA PRO A 539 -28.67 -8.44 9.53
C PRO A 539 -28.74 -8.10 11.02
N GLY A 540 -28.60 -9.13 11.86
CA GLY A 540 -28.39 -8.96 13.30
C GLY A 540 -27.05 -8.28 13.62
N GLY A 541 -26.90 -7.75 14.84
CA GLY A 541 -25.66 -7.05 15.24
C GLY A 541 -24.42 -7.94 15.23
N LEU A 542 -24.57 -9.21 15.63
CA LEU A 542 -23.48 -10.21 15.57
C LEU A 542 -23.15 -10.60 14.13
N GLU A 543 -24.16 -10.79 13.28
CA GLU A 543 -23.96 -11.10 11.87
C GLU A 543 -23.20 -9.97 11.17
N LEU A 544 -23.57 -8.72 11.46
CA LEU A 544 -22.88 -7.53 10.95
C LEU A 544 -21.43 -7.45 11.44
N ALA A 545 -21.18 -7.75 12.73
CA ALA A 545 -19.83 -7.77 13.30
C ALA A 545 -18.94 -8.88 12.71
N LEU A 546 -19.55 -9.99 12.28
CA LEU A 546 -18.86 -11.05 11.54
C LEU A 546 -18.65 -10.69 10.07
N GLY A 547 -19.37 -9.70 9.52
CA GLY A 547 -19.22 -9.25 8.15
C GLY A 547 -20.27 -9.78 7.18
N LEU A 548 -21.43 -10.20 7.68
CA LEU A 548 -22.60 -10.51 6.87
C LEU A 548 -23.41 -9.23 6.57
N PRO A 549 -23.64 -8.89 5.29
CA PRO A 549 -24.46 -7.73 4.93
C PRO A 549 -25.98 -8.00 4.93
N VAL A 550 -26.39 -9.28 4.98
CA VAL A 550 -27.79 -9.74 4.92
C VAL A 550 -28.01 -10.75 6.04
N SER A 551 -29.24 -10.84 6.56
CA SER A 551 -29.58 -11.80 7.62
C SER A 551 -29.42 -13.26 7.18
N LEU A 552 -28.88 -14.09 8.07
CA LEU A 552 -28.60 -15.49 7.77
C LEU A 552 -29.88 -16.32 7.64
N GLU A 553 -30.90 -15.96 8.42
CA GLU A 553 -32.24 -16.53 8.35
C GLU A 553 -32.83 -16.39 6.94
N ALA A 554 -32.69 -15.22 6.32
CA ALA A 554 -33.18 -14.98 4.97
C ALA A 554 -32.39 -15.74 3.89
N LEU A 555 -31.11 -16.02 4.14
CA LEU A 555 -30.26 -16.78 3.22
C LEU A 555 -30.51 -18.29 3.24
N THR A 556 -31.10 -18.83 4.31
CA THR A 556 -31.11 -20.28 4.56
C THR A 556 -32.51 -20.91 4.65
N GLU A 557 -33.57 -20.12 4.55
CA GLU A 557 -34.98 -20.58 4.44
C GLU A 557 -35.44 -21.59 5.53
N GLY A 558 -34.73 -21.69 6.66
CA GLY A 558 -35.20 -22.36 7.89
C GLY A 558 -35.19 -23.90 7.93
N SER A 559 -34.57 -24.61 6.99
CA SER A 559 -34.47 -26.09 7.07
C SER A 559 -33.48 -26.59 8.15
N VAL A 560 -33.62 -27.84 8.63
CA VAL A 560 -32.69 -28.42 9.64
C VAL A 560 -31.24 -28.47 9.12
N HIS A 561 -31.06 -28.77 7.83
CA HIS A 561 -29.75 -28.74 7.16
C HIS A 561 -29.21 -27.30 7.05
N ALA A 562 -30.10 -26.32 6.94
CA ALA A 562 -29.76 -24.90 6.96
C ALA A 562 -29.25 -24.42 8.32
N VAL A 563 -29.69 -24.99 9.44
CA VAL A 563 -29.15 -24.66 10.77
C VAL A 563 -27.69 -25.07 10.90
N VAL A 564 -27.35 -26.30 10.47
CA VAL A 564 -25.96 -26.79 10.49
C VAL A 564 -25.08 -25.96 9.55
N ALA A 565 -25.55 -25.68 8.34
CA ALA A 565 -24.85 -24.82 7.38
C ALA A 565 -24.61 -23.41 7.93
N SER A 566 -25.61 -22.85 8.62
CA SER A 566 -25.53 -21.54 9.30
C SER A 566 -24.47 -21.53 10.40
N MET A 567 -24.41 -22.58 11.22
CA MET A 567 -23.39 -22.71 12.27
C MET A 567 -21.97 -22.83 11.69
N VAL A 568 -21.80 -23.63 10.64
CA VAL A 568 -20.51 -23.77 9.94
C VAL A 568 -20.08 -22.43 9.34
N LEU A 569 -21.02 -21.70 8.73
CA LEU A 569 -20.77 -20.38 8.16
C LEU A 569 -20.34 -19.37 9.23
N LEU A 570 -21.08 -19.28 10.35
CA LEU A 570 -20.76 -18.39 11.45
C LEU A 570 -19.40 -18.73 12.07
N PHE A 571 -19.09 -20.02 12.24
CA PHE A 571 -17.78 -20.45 12.75
C PHE A 571 -16.65 -20.05 11.80
N ALA A 572 -16.81 -20.31 10.50
CA ALA A 572 -15.82 -19.92 9.47
C ALA A 572 -15.59 -18.40 9.46
N LEU A 573 -16.66 -17.61 9.63
CA LEU A 573 -16.60 -16.16 9.63
C LEU A 573 -16.03 -15.59 10.94
N ALA A 574 -16.22 -16.27 12.07
CA ALA A 574 -15.67 -15.90 13.38
C ALA A 574 -14.14 -16.07 13.49
N VAL A 575 -13.52 -16.88 12.62
CA VAL A 575 -12.06 -17.10 12.63
C VAL A 575 -11.28 -15.79 12.49
N LEU A 576 -11.70 -14.91 11.57
CA LEU A 576 -11.01 -13.65 11.31
C LEU A 576 -11.04 -12.67 12.51
N PRO A 577 -12.20 -12.29 13.08
CA PRO A 577 -12.24 -11.37 14.22
C PRO A 577 -11.53 -11.95 15.45
N VAL A 578 -11.60 -13.26 15.70
CA VAL A 578 -10.86 -13.90 16.79
C VAL A 578 -9.34 -13.75 16.58
N LEU A 579 -8.84 -14.00 15.37
CA LEU A 579 -7.43 -13.77 15.03
C LEU A 579 -7.05 -12.28 15.14
N ALA A 580 -7.93 -11.38 14.72
CA ALA A 580 -7.71 -9.94 14.80
C ALA A 580 -7.62 -9.44 16.26
N LEU A 581 -8.48 -9.95 17.16
CA LEU A 581 -8.44 -9.64 18.59
C LEU A 581 -7.18 -10.21 19.25
N SER A 582 -6.75 -11.42 18.87
CA SER A 582 -5.48 -11.97 19.37
C SER A 582 -4.27 -11.10 19.00
N GLY A 583 -4.34 -10.35 17.88
CA GLY A 583 -3.33 -9.39 17.46
C GLY A 583 -3.16 -8.20 18.41
N LEU A 584 -4.16 -7.88 19.23
CA LEU A 584 -4.07 -6.79 20.23
C LEU A 584 -3.12 -7.11 21.38
N LEU A 585 -2.88 -8.40 21.63
CA LEU A 585 -1.95 -8.87 22.67
C LEU A 585 -0.47 -8.67 22.27
N VAL A 586 -0.21 -8.31 21.01
CA VAL A 586 1.14 -8.12 20.49
C VAL A 586 1.69 -6.75 20.88
N SER A 587 2.92 -6.72 21.41
CA SER A 587 3.64 -5.49 21.75
C SER A 587 4.51 -4.97 20.59
N GLY A 588 5.11 -3.79 20.77
CA GLY A 588 6.02 -3.19 19.78
C GLY A 588 5.36 -2.68 18.50
N VAL A 589 6.14 -2.54 17.42
CA VAL A 589 5.69 -1.97 16.13
C VAL A 589 4.56 -2.79 15.49
N ARG A 590 4.61 -4.12 15.62
CA ARG A 590 3.57 -5.03 15.12
C ARG A 590 2.24 -4.79 15.87
N GLY A 591 2.29 -4.57 17.18
CA GLY A 591 1.14 -4.21 18.00
C GLY A 591 0.49 -2.87 17.61
N HIS A 592 1.29 -1.86 17.30
CA HIS A 592 0.75 -0.56 16.83
C HIS A 592 -0.04 -0.71 15.53
N ARG A 593 0.44 -1.55 14.60
CA ARG A 593 -0.30 -1.87 13.36
C ARG A 593 -1.59 -2.63 13.64
N ALA A 594 -1.55 -3.58 14.57
CA ALA A 594 -2.75 -4.31 14.97
C ALA A 594 -3.82 -3.40 15.56
N ARG A 595 -3.44 -2.52 16.50
CA ARG A 595 -4.33 -1.51 17.09
C ARG A 595 -4.90 -0.54 16.05
N ALA A 596 -4.08 -0.05 15.13
CA ALA A 596 -4.53 0.80 14.03
C ALA A 596 -5.53 0.07 13.13
N GLY A 597 -5.28 -1.21 12.83
CA GLY A 597 -6.20 -2.09 12.10
C GLY A 597 -7.55 -2.25 12.80
N VAL A 598 -7.55 -2.51 14.11
CA VAL A 598 -8.79 -2.62 14.90
C VAL A 598 -9.54 -1.29 14.96
N LEU A 599 -8.87 -0.15 15.07
CA LEU A 599 -9.52 1.16 15.03
C LEU A 599 -10.27 1.37 13.70
N ILE A 600 -9.60 1.09 12.57
CA ILE A 600 -10.23 1.13 11.24
C ILE A 600 -11.41 0.15 11.19
N ALA A 601 -11.25 -1.03 11.80
CA ALA A 601 -12.29 -2.05 11.81
C ALA A 601 -13.56 -1.58 12.53
N VAL A 602 -13.39 -0.97 13.71
CA VAL A 602 -14.49 -0.39 14.50
C VAL A 602 -15.17 0.75 13.74
N CYS A 603 -14.41 1.67 13.13
CA CYS A 603 -14.98 2.74 12.33
C CYS A 603 -15.78 2.20 11.12
N GLY A 604 -15.27 1.17 10.45
CA GLY A 604 -15.98 0.48 9.36
C GLY A 604 -17.27 -0.18 9.82
N LEU A 605 -17.25 -0.85 10.98
CA LEU A 605 -18.43 -1.48 11.58
C LEU A 605 -19.49 -0.44 11.98
N VAL A 606 -19.08 0.70 12.54
CA VAL A 606 -19.99 1.82 12.85
C VAL A 606 -20.64 2.34 11.57
N LEU A 607 -19.88 2.52 10.49
CA LEU A 607 -20.41 2.95 9.20
C LEU A 607 -21.40 1.93 8.61
N ALA A 608 -21.09 0.64 8.71
CA ALA A 608 -22.01 -0.44 8.29
C ALA A 608 -23.29 -0.46 9.13
N ALA A 609 -23.19 -0.24 10.45
CA ALA A 609 -24.34 -0.18 11.34
C ALA A 609 -25.23 1.03 11.06
N LEU A 610 -24.64 2.18 10.69
CA LEU A 610 -25.39 3.36 10.26
C LEU A 610 -26.13 3.09 8.95
N ALA A 611 -25.48 2.45 7.97
CA ALA A 611 -26.11 2.13 6.68
C ALA A 611 -27.40 1.31 6.85
N VAL A 612 -27.35 0.21 7.60
CA VAL A 612 -28.50 -0.70 7.80
C VAL A 612 -29.64 -0.04 8.59
N ARG A 613 -29.36 0.98 9.41
CA ARG A 613 -30.35 1.66 10.25
C ARG A 613 -31.07 2.81 9.57
N HIS A 614 -30.58 3.28 8.41
CA HIS A 614 -31.16 4.43 7.71
C HIS A 614 -31.81 3.99 6.40
N VAL A 615 -33.08 4.37 6.22
CA VAL A 615 -33.82 4.20 4.96
C VAL A 615 -33.32 5.23 3.96
N THR A 616 -32.81 4.77 2.81
CA THR A 616 -32.18 5.57 1.76
C THR A 616 -33.13 5.87 0.61
N ALA A 617 -33.95 4.92 0.20
CA ALA A 617 -34.85 5.07 -0.94
C ALA A 617 -36.10 4.20 -0.82
N ILE A 618 -37.06 4.41 -1.72
CA ILE A 618 -38.13 3.45 -2.02
C ILE A 618 -37.67 2.66 -3.24
N GLY A 619 -37.79 1.35 -3.18
CA GLY A 619 -37.29 0.47 -4.22
C GLY A 619 -38.00 -0.87 -4.23
N THR A 620 -37.36 -1.85 -4.87
CA THR A 620 -37.94 -3.19 -5.05
C THR A 620 -37.24 -4.23 -4.19
N ALA A 621 -37.86 -5.40 -4.02
CA ALA A 621 -37.14 -6.58 -3.56
C ALA A 621 -36.04 -6.98 -4.56
N VAL A 622 -35.11 -7.86 -4.16
CA VAL A 622 -34.00 -8.30 -5.05
C VAL A 622 -34.51 -8.97 -6.33
N ASP A 623 -35.70 -9.57 -6.27
CA ASP A 623 -36.42 -10.15 -7.42
C ASP A 623 -37.01 -9.13 -8.39
N GLY A 624 -36.99 -7.84 -8.05
CA GLY A 624 -37.65 -6.76 -8.78
C GLY A 624 -39.14 -6.59 -8.47
N THR A 625 -39.66 -7.26 -7.44
CA THR A 625 -41.08 -7.22 -7.05
C THR A 625 -41.34 -6.32 -5.84
N GLY A 626 -42.57 -5.81 -5.74
CA GLY A 626 -43.04 -5.01 -4.61
C GLY A 626 -42.47 -3.59 -4.53
N SER A 627 -43.06 -2.77 -3.66
CA SER A 627 -42.54 -1.45 -3.29
C SER A 627 -42.17 -1.48 -1.82
N LEU A 628 -40.86 -1.53 -1.54
CA LEU A 628 -40.32 -1.66 -0.19
C LEU A 628 -39.43 -0.47 0.15
N LEU A 629 -39.36 -0.17 1.45
CA LEU A 629 -38.37 0.77 1.97
C LEU A 629 -36.99 0.12 1.92
N VAL A 630 -36.05 0.77 1.25
CA VAL A 630 -34.68 0.31 1.08
C VAL A 630 -33.79 1.01 2.09
N THR A 631 -33.00 0.23 2.84
CA THR A 631 -31.98 0.75 3.75
C THR A 631 -30.62 0.86 3.04
N GLY A 632 -29.72 1.66 3.63
CA GLY A 632 -28.35 1.76 3.14
C GLY A 632 -27.63 0.41 3.18
N TRP A 633 -26.91 0.09 2.11
CA TRP A 633 -26.19 -1.18 2.04
C TRP A 633 -24.88 -1.11 2.86
N PRO A 634 -24.62 -2.07 3.77
CA PRO A 634 -23.46 -2.01 4.66
C PRO A 634 -22.10 -2.32 3.99
N GLY A 635 -22.10 -2.72 2.71
CA GLY A 635 -20.92 -3.25 2.00
C GLY A 635 -19.64 -2.40 2.10
N PRO A 636 -19.68 -1.08 1.84
CA PRO A 636 -18.49 -0.23 1.96
C PRO A 636 -17.92 -0.21 3.39
N GLY A 637 -18.78 -0.13 4.41
CA GLY A 637 -18.38 -0.15 5.83
C GLY A 637 -17.79 -1.49 6.25
N LEU A 638 -18.40 -2.59 5.82
CA LEU A 638 -17.90 -3.93 6.10
C LEU A 638 -16.59 -4.23 5.36
N SER A 639 -16.37 -3.63 4.18
CA SER A 639 -15.08 -3.73 3.48
C SER A 639 -13.96 -3.02 4.24
N LEU A 640 -14.23 -1.84 4.80
CA LEU A 640 -13.31 -1.16 5.72
C LEU A 640 -13.08 -1.98 6.99
N MET A 641 -14.15 -2.58 7.54
CA MET A 641 -14.07 -3.46 8.70
C MET A 641 -13.11 -4.63 8.44
N LEU A 642 -13.36 -5.36 7.35
CA LEU A 642 -12.58 -6.52 6.93
C LEU A 642 -11.11 -6.15 6.69
N ALA A 643 -10.84 -4.98 6.10
CA ALA A 643 -9.47 -4.52 5.85
C ALA A 643 -8.73 -4.30 7.18
N GLY A 644 -9.39 -3.63 8.13
CA GLY A 644 -8.89 -3.43 9.48
C GLY A 644 -8.63 -4.75 10.22
N LEU A 645 -9.59 -5.68 10.21
CA LEU A 645 -9.44 -6.99 10.85
C LEU A 645 -8.30 -7.81 10.23
N LEU A 646 -8.17 -7.84 8.90
CA LEU A 646 -7.06 -8.52 8.23
C LEU A 646 -5.72 -7.90 8.57
N THR A 647 -5.62 -6.57 8.65
CA THR A 647 -4.36 -5.93 9.06
C THR A 647 -3.96 -6.32 10.48
N SER A 648 -4.92 -6.40 11.40
CA SER A 648 -4.68 -6.86 12.78
C SER A 648 -4.31 -8.34 12.85
N ALA A 649 -5.08 -9.19 12.18
CA ALA A 649 -4.85 -10.63 12.16
C ALA A 649 -3.49 -10.98 11.52
N LEU A 650 -3.09 -10.31 10.44
CA LEU A 650 -1.78 -10.51 9.81
C LEU A 650 -0.63 -10.06 10.71
N ALA A 651 -0.77 -8.92 11.40
CA ALA A 651 0.23 -8.45 12.35
C ALA A 651 0.34 -9.40 13.56
N GLY A 652 -0.79 -9.92 14.04
CA GLY A 652 -0.86 -10.92 15.11
C GLY A 652 -0.23 -12.26 14.73
N ALA A 653 -0.62 -12.81 13.58
CA ALA A 653 -0.12 -14.10 13.09
C ALA A 653 1.38 -14.08 12.80
N ASP A 654 1.90 -12.96 12.28
CA ASP A 654 3.33 -12.80 12.02
C ASP A 654 4.14 -12.71 13.32
N ALA A 655 3.59 -12.03 14.34
CA ALA A 655 4.19 -11.98 15.67
C ALA A 655 4.17 -13.34 16.38
N ALA A 656 3.04 -14.05 16.37
CA ALA A 656 2.91 -15.39 16.95
C ALA A 656 3.88 -16.39 16.30
N ARG A 657 4.07 -16.31 14.98
CA ARG A 657 5.06 -17.14 14.29
C ARG A 657 6.50 -16.79 14.64
N ALA A 658 6.83 -15.53 14.93
CA ALA A 658 8.17 -15.15 15.36
C ALA A 658 8.46 -15.64 16.79
N THR A 659 7.47 -15.65 17.68
CA THR A 659 7.62 -16.18 19.05
C THR A 659 7.72 -17.72 19.08
N LEU A 660 7.07 -18.42 18.15
CA LEU A 660 7.14 -19.88 18.01
C LEU A 660 8.54 -20.39 17.66
N VAL A 661 9.34 -19.62 16.90
CA VAL A 661 10.73 -20.00 16.56
C VAL A 661 11.62 -20.06 17.80
N ARG A 662 11.25 -19.35 18.87
CA ARG A 662 11.97 -19.37 20.16
C ARG A 662 11.67 -20.60 21.00
N HIS A 663 10.49 -21.22 20.85
CA HIS A 663 10.05 -22.34 21.68
C HIS A 663 10.33 -23.70 21.03
N HIS A 664 10.68 -24.69 21.86
CA HIS A 664 10.80 -26.10 21.42
C HIS A 664 9.47 -26.62 20.85
N PHE A 665 9.55 -27.62 19.96
CA PHE A 665 8.38 -28.26 19.37
C PHE A 665 7.49 -28.87 20.47
N GLY A 666 6.18 -28.62 20.43
CA GLY A 666 5.24 -29.01 21.48
C GLY A 666 3.79 -28.63 21.15
N TRP A 667 2.86 -28.78 22.11
CA TRP A 667 1.41 -28.56 21.91
C TRP A 667 1.06 -27.18 21.31
N ARG A 668 1.86 -26.14 21.61
CA ARG A 668 1.70 -24.79 21.04
C ARG A 668 1.92 -24.74 19.52
N HIS A 669 2.79 -25.61 18.98
CA HIS A 669 2.98 -25.73 17.53
C HIS A 669 1.80 -26.44 16.88
N LEU A 670 1.23 -27.45 17.54
CA LEU A 670 0.03 -28.17 17.08
C LEU A 670 -1.21 -27.26 17.07
N THR A 671 -1.42 -26.45 18.11
CA THR A 671 -2.56 -25.52 18.16
C THR A 671 -2.47 -24.44 17.08
N VAL A 672 -1.28 -23.88 16.84
CA VAL A 672 -1.08 -22.88 15.79
C VAL A 672 -1.17 -23.50 14.40
N ALA A 673 -0.72 -24.74 14.23
CA ALA A 673 -0.90 -25.49 12.98
C ALA A 673 -2.39 -25.77 12.72
N GLY A 674 -3.13 -26.28 13.72
CA GLY A 674 -4.57 -26.52 13.62
C GLY A 674 -5.36 -25.26 13.33
N LEU A 675 -5.10 -24.17 14.06
CA LEU A 675 -5.71 -22.86 13.81
C LEU A 675 -5.37 -22.32 12.42
N GLY A 676 -4.13 -22.53 11.97
CA GLY A 676 -3.69 -22.18 10.61
C GLY A 676 -4.42 -22.98 9.52
N CYS A 677 -4.65 -24.27 9.74
CA CYS A 677 -5.43 -25.11 8.83
C CYS A 677 -6.91 -24.68 8.79
N ALA A 678 -7.53 -24.47 9.94
CA ALA A 678 -8.91 -23.97 10.03
C ALA A 678 -9.06 -22.60 9.33
N ALA A 679 -8.10 -21.70 9.54
CA ALA A 679 -8.07 -20.39 8.89
C ALA A 679 -7.95 -20.48 7.37
N LEU A 680 -7.20 -21.44 6.82
CA LEU A 680 -7.09 -21.67 5.38
C LEU A 680 -8.33 -22.36 4.79
N LEU A 681 -8.99 -23.26 5.53
CA LEU A 681 -10.18 -23.97 5.08
C LEU A 681 -11.43 -23.07 5.08
N ALA A 682 -11.58 -22.19 6.08
CA ALA A 682 -12.73 -21.31 6.23
C ALA A 682 -13.12 -20.53 4.94
N PRO A 683 -12.21 -19.79 4.26
CA PRO A 683 -12.57 -19.07 3.04
C PRO A 683 -12.89 -20.01 1.86
N LEU A 684 -12.27 -21.20 1.80
CA LEU A 684 -12.57 -22.19 0.76
C LEU A 684 -13.98 -22.75 0.92
N VAL A 685 -14.37 -23.11 2.16
CA VAL A 685 -15.72 -23.57 2.48
C VAL A 685 -16.74 -22.48 2.13
N LEU A 686 -16.45 -21.23 2.49
CA LEU A 686 -17.33 -20.09 2.21
C LEU A 686 -17.53 -19.86 0.71
N GLY A 687 -16.44 -19.89 -0.07
CA GLY A 687 -16.50 -19.76 -1.52
C GLY A 687 -17.28 -20.90 -2.17
N VAL A 688 -16.97 -22.15 -1.83
CA VAL A 688 -17.65 -23.34 -2.38
C VAL A 688 -19.13 -23.35 -2.02
N ALA A 689 -19.49 -23.01 -0.78
CA ALA A 689 -20.88 -22.93 -0.34
C ALA A 689 -21.67 -21.87 -1.12
N TRP A 690 -21.07 -20.69 -1.36
CA TRP A 690 -21.69 -19.66 -2.20
C TRP A 690 -21.86 -20.12 -3.65
N ALA A 691 -20.83 -20.70 -4.28
CA ALA A 691 -20.96 -21.19 -5.65
C ALA A 691 -22.01 -22.30 -5.77
N ALA A 692 -22.11 -23.19 -4.78
CA ALA A 692 -23.19 -24.19 -4.72
C ALA A 692 -24.57 -23.53 -4.62
N ALA A 693 -24.71 -22.51 -3.76
CA ALA A 693 -25.97 -21.76 -3.61
C ALA A 693 -26.37 -21.03 -4.89
N VAL A 694 -25.41 -20.47 -5.64
CA VAL A 694 -25.63 -19.83 -6.94
C VAL A 694 -26.10 -20.85 -7.98
N LEU A 695 -25.46 -22.02 -8.06
CA LEU A 695 -25.83 -23.08 -9.01
C LEU A 695 -27.22 -23.66 -8.73
N SER A 696 -27.66 -23.67 -7.48
CA SER A 696 -29.01 -24.08 -7.09
C SER A 696 -30.05 -22.96 -7.18
N SER A 697 -29.64 -21.71 -7.48
CA SER A 697 -30.55 -20.57 -7.48
C SER A 697 -31.44 -20.53 -8.72
N SER A 698 -32.73 -20.38 -8.51
CA SER A 698 -33.73 -20.06 -9.56
C SER A 698 -33.78 -18.57 -9.89
N GLY A 699 -33.04 -17.75 -9.14
CA GLY A 699 -33.03 -16.29 -9.24
C GLY A 699 -34.32 -15.63 -8.76
N THR A 700 -35.24 -16.37 -8.14
CA THR A 700 -36.52 -15.86 -7.60
C THR A 700 -36.64 -16.09 -6.10
N GLY A 701 -37.35 -15.21 -5.39
CA GLY A 701 -37.57 -15.28 -3.95
C GLY A 701 -36.31 -15.00 -3.15
N SER A 702 -36.18 -15.66 -2.00
CA SER A 702 -34.98 -15.62 -1.14
C SER A 702 -33.71 -16.05 -1.88
N GLN A 703 -33.79 -16.87 -2.92
CA GLN A 703 -32.63 -17.29 -3.70
C GLN A 703 -32.01 -16.16 -4.53
N ALA A 704 -32.78 -15.12 -4.88
CA ALA A 704 -32.24 -13.94 -5.58
C ALA A 704 -31.32 -13.10 -4.69
N LEU A 705 -31.42 -13.24 -3.36
CA LEU A 705 -30.47 -12.61 -2.44
C LEU A 705 -29.02 -13.02 -2.73
N VAL A 706 -28.82 -14.26 -3.21
CA VAL A 706 -27.51 -14.84 -3.54
C VAL A 706 -27.07 -14.49 -4.96
N MET A 707 -27.98 -14.62 -5.94
CA MET A 707 -27.72 -14.28 -7.35
C MET A 707 -28.99 -13.72 -8.01
N ALA A 708 -28.99 -12.41 -8.23
CA ALA A 708 -30.07 -11.67 -8.90
C ALA A 708 -29.76 -11.40 -10.38
N LEU A 709 -28.49 -11.47 -10.77
CA LEU A 709 -28.04 -11.19 -12.12
C LEU A 709 -28.53 -12.23 -13.11
N ARG A 710 -29.03 -11.77 -14.26
CA ARG A 710 -29.54 -12.60 -15.34
C ARG A 710 -29.07 -12.06 -16.71
N PRO A 711 -29.05 -12.92 -17.74
CA PRO A 711 -28.92 -12.47 -19.13
C PRO A 711 -29.86 -11.30 -19.43
N ALA A 712 -29.31 -10.18 -19.89
CA ALA A 712 -30.16 -9.10 -20.38
C ALA A 712 -30.92 -9.58 -21.62
N SER A 713 -32.24 -9.58 -21.53
CA SER A 713 -33.11 -9.66 -22.70
C SER A 713 -33.54 -8.25 -23.08
N GLN A 714 -33.86 -8.04 -24.35
CA GLN A 714 -34.37 -6.76 -24.82
C GLN A 714 -35.64 -6.41 -24.03
N GLN A 715 -35.54 -5.42 -23.15
CA GLN A 715 -36.61 -5.08 -22.20
C GLN A 715 -37.69 -4.20 -22.83
N ILE A 716 -37.36 -3.52 -23.93
CA ILE A 716 -38.23 -2.60 -24.64
C ILE A 716 -38.44 -3.08 -26.08
N PRO A 717 -39.67 -3.02 -26.63
CA PRO A 717 -39.91 -3.34 -28.04
C PRO A 717 -38.99 -2.57 -29.00
N VAL A 718 -38.53 -3.22 -30.07
CA VAL A 718 -37.59 -2.64 -31.07
C VAL A 718 -38.06 -1.27 -31.58
N ILE A 719 -39.37 -1.09 -31.78
CA ILE A 719 -39.95 0.19 -32.25
C ILE A 719 -39.70 1.30 -31.23
N ALA A 720 -39.88 1.03 -29.94
CA ALA A 720 -39.64 2.02 -28.89
C ALA A 720 -38.13 2.32 -28.73
N ALA A 721 -37.27 1.30 -28.86
CA ALA A 721 -35.82 1.50 -28.92
C ALA A 721 -35.37 2.35 -30.13
N GLU A 722 -36.04 2.22 -31.28
CA GLU A 722 -35.76 3.05 -32.47
C GLU A 722 -36.30 4.48 -32.32
N MET A 723 -37.47 4.65 -31.70
CA MET A 723 -38.03 5.98 -31.38
C MET A 723 -37.13 6.76 -30.41
N GLU A 724 -36.44 6.09 -29.50
CA GLU A 724 -35.43 6.68 -28.62
C GLU A 724 -34.20 7.21 -29.35
N ARG A 725 -33.80 6.55 -30.45
CA ARG A 725 -32.69 6.99 -31.30
C ARG A 725 -33.04 8.18 -32.18
N SER A 726 -34.34 8.47 -32.34
CA SER A 726 -34.80 9.63 -33.11
C SER A 726 -34.48 10.93 -32.39
N SER A 727 -34.45 12.04 -33.14
CA SER A 727 -34.23 13.39 -32.58
C SER A 727 -35.32 13.83 -31.59
N ALA A 728 -36.46 13.13 -31.54
CA ALA A 728 -37.53 13.41 -30.59
C ALA A 728 -37.24 12.89 -29.17
N ALA A 729 -36.18 12.08 -28.98
CA ALA A 729 -35.78 11.51 -27.70
C ALA A 729 -36.98 10.89 -26.94
N GLY A 730 -37.76 10.06 -27.65
CA GLY A 730 -38.93 9.39 -27.09
C GLY A 730 -38.55 8.66 -25.81
N ARG A 731 -39.43 8.62 -24.82
CA ARG A 731 -39.20 7.90 -23.55
C ARG A 731 -40.24 6.81 -23.40
N VAL A 732 -39.87 5.72 -22.74
CA VAL A 732 -40.76 4.56 -22.59
C VAL A 732 -41.40 4.59 -21.22
N LEU A 733 -42.71 4.72 -21.18
CA LEU A 733 -43.49 4.59 -19.95
C LEU A 733 -43.85 3.11 -19.76
N VAL A 734 -43.25 2.49 -18.75
CA VAL A 734 -43.54 1.11 -18.35
C VAL A 734 -44.56 1.13 -17.22
N LEU A 735 -45.70 0.49 -17.49
CA LEU A 735 -46.79 0.32 -16.53
C LEU A 735 -46.80 -1.13 -16.08
N THR A 736 -46.46 -1.37 -14.82
CA THR A 736 -46.48 -2.71 -14.23
C THR A 736 -47.63 -2.79 -13.25
N SER A 737 -48.56 -3.71 -13.50
CA SER A 737 -49.64 -3.98 -12.54
C SER A 737 -49.09 -4.79 -11.38
N THR A 738 -49.19 -4.26 -10.17
CA THR A 738 -48.86 -4.94 -8.91
C THR A 738 -50.15 -5.27 -8.15
N SER A 739 -50.07 -6.13 -7.14
CA SER A 739 -51.21 -6.43 -6.25
C SER A 739 -51.70 -5.23 -5.45
N GLU A 740 -50.87 -4.18 -5.32
CA GLU A 740 -51.15 -2.95 -4.58
C GLU A 740 -51.56 -1.78 -5.48
N GLY A 741 -51.49 -1.93 -6.81
CA GLY A 741 -51.85 -0.88 -7.77
C GLY A 741 -51.11 -0.98 -9.10
N MET A 742 -50.94 0.17 -9.78
CA MET A 742 -50.15 0.27 -11.01
C MET A 742 -48.85 1.02 -10.68
N SER A 743 -47.70 0.36 -10.83
CA SER A 743 -46.42 1.04 -10.77
C SER A 743 -46.08 1.62 -12.14
N VAL A 744 -45.66 2.87 -12.14
CA VAL A 744 -45.34 3.63 -13.34
C VAL A 744 -43.86 3.95 -13.28
N SER A 745 -43.11 3.55 -14.30
CA SER A 745 -41.69 3.88 -14.41
C SER A 745 -41.38 4.42 -15.80
N LEU A 746 -40.54 5.44 -15.87
CA LEU A 746 -40.13 6.07 -17.12
C LEU A 746 -38.70 5.62 -17.43
N TRP A 747 -38.51 4.90 -18.51
CA TRP A 747 -37.20 4.37 -18.93
C TRP A 747 -36.60 5.21 -20.06
N ARG A 748 -35.27 5.19 -20.10
CA ARG A 748 -34.44 5.78 -21.15
C ARG A 748 -33.42 4.72 -21.56
N GLY A 749 -33.50 4.19 -22.76
CA GLY A 749 -32.72 3.02 -23.18
C GLY A 749 -33.34 1.72 -22.68
N ASP A 750 -32.64 0.61 -22.91
CA ASP A 750 -33.05 -0.73 -22.46
C ASP A 750 -32.94 -0.88 -20.93
N GLY A 751 -33.89 -0.28 -20.20
CA GLY A 751 -34.06 -0.43 -18.75
C GLY A 751 -33.63 0.78 -17.91
N THR A 752 -33.32 0.52 -16.65
CA THR A 752 -32.85 1.54 -15.69
C THR A 752 -31.38 1.88 -15.93
N ARG A 753 -31.08 3.15 -16.22
CA ARG A 753 -29.70 3.62 -16.39
C ARG A 753 -29.11 4.12 -15.08
N LEU A 754 -27.78 4.07 -14.96
CA LEU A 754 -27.08 4.57 -13.77
C LEU A 754 -27.39 6.06 -13.47
N LEU A 755 -27.67 6.85 -14.51
CA LEU A 755 -28.04 8.26 -14.38
C LEU A 755 -29.43 8.46 -13.74
N ASP A 756 -30.32 7.47 -13.83
CA ASP A 756 -31.66 7.51 -13.22
C ASP A 756 -31.63 7.07 -11.75
N THR A 757 -30.49 6.54 -11.29
CA THR A 757 -30.35 5.95 -9.96
C THR A 757 -29.18 6.58 -9.19
N THR A 758 -28.96 7.88 -9.38
CA THR A 758 -27.97 8.63 -8.60
C THR A 758 -28.55 9.03 -7.24
N PRO A 759 -27.71 9.27 -6.22
CA PRO A 759 -28.17 9.68 -4.89
C PRO A 759 -29.08 10.92 -4.91
N ASP A 760 -28.83 11.87 -5.82
CA ASP A 760 -29.67 13.07 -5.98
C ASP A 760 -31.11 12.72 -6.41
N VAL A 761 -31.28 11.76 -7.31
CA VAL A 761 -32.59 11.33 -7.82
C VAL A 761 -33.32 10.48 -6.80
N LEU A 762 -32.60 9.63 -6.07
CA LEU A 762 -33.17 8.73 -5.06
C LEU A 762 -33.54 9.44 -3.74
N ALA A 763 -32.96 10.61 -3.49
CA ALA A 763 -33.24 11.43 -2.31
C ALA A 763 -34.37 12.46 -2.52
N ALA A 764 -34.67 12.81 -3.78
CA ALA A 764 -35.81 13.64 -4.16
C ALA A 764 -37.13 12.88 -4.00
#